data_AF-A0A0C3FBB1-F1
#
_entry.id   AF-A0A0C3FBB1-F1
#
_cell.length_a   1.000
_cell.length_b   1.000
_cell.length_c   1.000
_cell.angle_alpha   90.00
_cell.angle_beta   90.00
_cell.angle_gamma   90.00
#
_symmetry.space_group_name_H-M   'P 1'
#
loop_
_entity.id
_entity.type
_entity.pdbx_description
1 polymer ?
#
loop_
_entity_poly.entity_id
_entity_poly.type
_entity_poly.pdbx_seq_one_letter_code
_entity_poly.pdbx_strand_id
1 'polypeptide(L)'
;MRQKTQTAEDAKLRTSLENMRYAACTPEDITFLKSCIAGRRLEQPKLSTKEFRNVSIITALNAQKDRINELGSVQFAAETGQALTHFYSIDRFGSPPDAAEKQSRGRKSKASGKHVSNEISPALQKIIWNLPPSATNHFPGKLSLCISMPVIIRNNNATELCITKGQEGHVVGWQAGIGIHGKNVLNTLFIKLDKPAKIVKIDGLPENVVPITRGSKNIECTFSSDLKEHIHRSQVWVLLNFSMTDYTSQGKTRPKNPVDLSNCRSHQSYYTCLSRSATASGTVIVQSFPPRLIICGASGYLRQEFCELELLDEISKLRYEGKLPDCVEGNFRNPLIRSYQQWKGADYIPPLIHPALQWSVTDPLPLLPVVTDAPWQIIDKIKKKEVVTESPVESNTTNIQSGFVAAKGNMPVKLSKKQKFEEVNDLSVSAKKTKTAQIIITSNDSSPSGLIWDGDNYSCAYDALFTVLYEIWVTDTKVWTKRFKEINQNHLKSLSICFKKYMNGQASFETARDTIRHELHSQSPAQFPYGTRGTSVAALISAILAPHDTVAILSPECTNCEYSEPSVDDRLEFVLYEKEDMPMSTCKWLGSLGHETHEKCPHCFSAMVQPVNFKSTPSVLVFEINSRNIKVSKTLKFEQKGETVVLDVRGLIYHGDFHFTSCIIGNDGMVWYHDGMTTGSSCENEGDFDKFSSRKLLKCKGKKLILVMYARI
;
A
#
# COMPACT_ATOMS: atom_id res chain seq x y z
N MET A 1 26.79 -10.74 5.37
CA MET A 1 25.94 -10.61 6.59
C MET A 1 26.81 -10.39 7.83
N ARG A 2 26.26 -9.96 8.97
CA ARG A 2 26.99 -9.80 10.25
C ARG A 2 26.81 -11.01 11.19
N GLN A 3 27.14 -12.21 10.71
CA GLN A 3 27.18 -13.40 11.55
C GLN A 3 28.38 -13.33 12.51
N LYS A 4 28.24 -13.88 13.72
CA LYS A 4 29.31 -13.93 14.74
C LYS A 4 30.06 -15.25 14.80
N THR A 5 29.51 -16.30 14.20
CA THR A 5 30.06 -17.67 14.17
C THR A 5 29.93 -18.27 12.78
N GLN A 6 30.69 -19.33 12.52
CA GLN A 6 30.69 -20.06 11.24
C GLN A 6 30.50 -21.56 11.48
N THR A 7 29.50 -21.94 12.29
CA THR A 7 29.08 -23.35 12.40
C THR A 7 28.41 -23.83 11.11
N ALA A 8 28.21 -25.14 10.95
CA ALA A 8 27.47 -25.70 9.81
C ALA A 8 26.03 -25.14 9.73
N GLU A 9 25.37 -24.89 10.85
CA GLU A 9 24.04 -24.28 10.88
C GLU A 9 24.09 -22.77 10.56
N ASP A 10 25.17 -22.05 10.94
CA ASP A 10 25.37 -20.66 10.49
C ASP A 10 25.62 -20.60 8.98
N ALA A 11 26.30 -21.59 8.39
CA ALA A 11 26.46 -21.69 6.95
C ALA A 11 25.11 -21.92 6.24
N LYS A 12 24.26 -22.84 6.73
CA LYS A 12 22.89 -23.00 6.23
C LYS A 12 22.09 -21.71 6.34
N LEU A 13 22.08 -21.05 7.50
CA LEU A 13 21.40 -19.75 7.68
C LEU A 13 21.89 -18.69 6.68
N ARG A 14 23.18 -18.70 6.34
CA ARG A 14 23.76 -17.77 5.36
C ARG A 14 23.22 -18.05 3.96
N THR A 15 23.34 -19.30 3.48
CA THR A 15 22.82 -19.73 2.18
C THR A 15 21.32 -19.47 2.05
N SER A 16 20.54 -19.80 3.09
CA SER A 16 19.10 -19.52 3.11
C SER A 16 18.78 -18.03 3.06
N LEU A 17 19.60 -17.16 3.66
CA LEU A 17 19.42 -15.71 3.58
C LEU A 17 19.86 -15.13 2.22
N GLU A 18 20.93 -15.66 1.62
CA GLU A 18 21.37 -15.32 0.26
C GLU A 18 20.29 -15.70 -0.77
N ASN A 19 19.80 -16.94 -0.75
CA ASN A 19 18.70 -17.38 -1.61
C ASN A 19 17.39 -16.58 -1.35
N MET A 20 17.06 -16.28 -0.09
CA MET A 20 15.88 -15.49 0.30
C MET A 20 15.93 -14.04 -0.20
N ARG A 21 17.12 -13.43 -0.32
CA ARG A 21 17.28 -12.09 -0.89
C ARG A 21 16.68 -11.99 -2.29
N TYR A 22 16.70 -13.08 -3.06
CA TYR A 22 16.19 -13.19 -4.43
C TYR A 22 14.90 -14.04 -4.54
N ALA A 23 14.29 -14.40 -3.40
CA ALA A 23 13.15 -15.32 -3.30
C ALA A 23 13.35 -16.67 -4.02
N ALA A 24 14.55 -17.25 -3.89
CA ALA A 24 14.99 -18.48 -4.53
C ALA A 24 15.41 -19.58 -3.54
N CYS A 25 14.80 -19.64 -2.35
CA CYS A 25 15.12 -20.65 -1.33
C CYS A 25 14.91 -22.08 -1.84
N THR A 26 15.88 -22.95 -1.60
CA THR A 26 15.81 -24.37 -1.99
C THR A 26 14.98 -25.19 -0.99
N PRO A 27 14.60 -26.44 -1.30
CA PRO A 27 13.93 -27.32 -0.33
C PRO A 27 14.72 -27.51 0.97
N GLU A 28 16.06 -27.47 0.90
CA GLU A 28 16.99 -27.57 2.02
C GLU A 28 16.92 -26.31 2.90
N ASP A 29 16.91 -25.12 2.29
CA ASP A 29 16.70 -23.85 2.99
C ASP A 29 15.36 -23.84 3.74
N ILE A 30 14.29 -24.26 3.07
CA ILE A 30 12.96 -24.35 3.68
C ILE A 30 12.93 -25.36 4.82
N THR A 31 13.72 -26.44 4.74
CA THR A 31 13.83 -27.45 5.80
C THR A 31 14.62 -26.92 6.99
N PHE A 32 15.74 -26.23 6.77
CA PHE A 32 16.52 -25.55 7.81
C PHE A 32 15.73 -24.43 8.52
N LEU A 33 15.04 -23.58 7.75
CA LEU A 33 14.17 -22.54 8.31
C LEU A 33 13.00 -23.15 9.10
N LYS A 34 12.51 -24.35 8.72
CA LYS A 34 11.50 -25.08 9.50
C LYS A 34 12.05 -25.67 10.80
N SER A 35 13.31 -26.12 10.88
CA SER A 35 13.90 -26.54 12.17
C SER A 35 14.08 -25.36 13.14
N CYS A 36 14.16 -24.13 12.62
CA CYS A 36 14.17 -22.91 13.44
C CYS A 36 12.78 -22.53 14.02
N ILE A 37 11.70 -23.26 13.71
CA ILE A 37 10.35 -22.97 14.23
C ILE A 37 10.22 -23.45 15.68
N ALA A 38 9.74 -22.54 16.54
CA ALA A 38 9.48 -22.81 17.95
C ALA A 38 8.48 -23.95 18.16
N GLY A 39 8.73 -24.80 19.17
CA GLY A 39 7.84 -25.94 19.41
C GLY A 39 8.02 -26.64 20.75
N ARG A 40 7.30 -27.75 20.91
CA ARG A 40 7.25 -28.54 22.17
C ARG A 40 8.20 -29.73 22.18
N ARG A 41 8.72 -30.17 21.02
CA ARG A 41 9.65 -31.31 20.93
C ARG A 41 11.00 -30.97 21.59
N LEU A 42 11.81 -31.98 21.89
CA LEU A 42 13.09 -31.79 22.58
C LEU A 42 14.08 -30.95 21.74
N GLU A 43 14.16 -31.24 20.45
CA GLU A 43 15.07 -30.65 19.46
C GLU A 43 14.61 -29.28 18.92
N GLN A 44 13.36 -28.88 19.17
CA GLN A 44 12.85 -27.59 18.68
C GLN A 44 13.27 -26.44 19.60
N PRO A 45 13.54 -25.23 19.05
CA PRO A 45 13.78 -24.06 19.87
C PRO A 45 12.56 -23.70 20.73
N LYS A 46 12.81 -23.14 21.91
CA LYS A 46 11.79 -22.87 22.93
C LYS A 46 11.83 -21.40 23.35
N LEU A 47 10.81 -20.64 22.96
CA LEU A 47 10.61 -19.22 23.31
C LEU A 47 10.52 -18.99 24.84
N SER A 48 10.20 -20.02 25.61
CA SER A 48 10.14 -19.99 27.08
C SER A 48 11.52 -20.07 27.76
N THR A 49 12.60 -20.31 27.03
CA THR A 49 13.95 -20.33 27.62
C THR A 49 14.40 -18.92 28.02
N LYS A 50 15.21 -18.85 29.08
CA LYS A 50 15.69 -17.60 29.70
C LYS A 50 16.42 -16.66 28.73
N GLU A 51 16.97 -17.19 27.63
CA GLU A 51 17.70 -16.43 26.62
C GLU A 51 16.82 -15.76 25.54
N PHE A 52 15.56 -16.19 25.37
CA PHE A 52 14.56 -15.48 24.53
C PHE A 52 13.54 -14.70 25.37
N ARG A 53 13.52 -14.93 26.69
CA ARG A 53 12.69 -14.19 27.65
C ARG A 53 12.94 -12.68 27.52
N ASN A 54 11.87 -11.91 27.30
CA ASN A 54 11.87 -10.45 27.12
C ASN A 54 12.67 -9.93 25.90
N VAL A 55 13.14 -10.80 25.00
CA VAL A 55 13.80 -10.39 23.76
C VAL A 55 12.74 -9.97 22.74
N SER A 56 12.81 -8.71 22.28
CA SER A 56 11.82 -8.11 21.37
C SER A 56 11.51 -8.99 20.14
N ILE A 57 10.25 -9.40 19.96
CA ILE A 57 9.81 -10.20 18.81
C ILE A 57 9.66 -9.30 17.59
N ILE A 58 10.30 -9.64 16.47
CA ILE A 58 10.09 -8.92 15.20
C ILE A 58 8.78 -9.39 14.57
N THR A 59 7.92 -8.47 14.16
CA THR A 59 6.66 -8.76 13.47
C THR A 59 6.45 -7.83 12.26
N ALA A 60 5.58 -8.20 11.32
CA ALA A 60 5.26 -7.34 10.18
C ALA A 60 4.27 -6.21 10.50
N LEU A 61 3.35 -6.42 11.46
CA LEU A 61 2.20 -5.52 11.68
C LEU A 61 2.32 -4.74 12.98
N ASN A 62 2.10 -3.44 12.90
CA ASN A 62 2.10 -2.54 14.06
C ASN A 62 1.08 -2.95 15.14
N ALA A 63 -0.12 -3.39 14.76
CA ALA A 63 -1.14 -3.86 15.70
C ALA A 63 -0.70 -5.14 16.46
N GLN A 64 -0.06 -6.10 15.76
CA GLN A 64 0.50 -7.29 16.37
C GLN A 64 1.62 -6.92 17.36
N LYS A 65 2.54 -6.06 16.93
CA LYS A 65 3.61 -5.49 17.76
C LYS A 65 3.06 -4.79 19.01
N ASP A 66 1.99 -4.01 18.90
CA ASP A 66 1.39 -3.31 20.04
C ASP A 66 0.72 -4.28 21.03
N ARG A 67 0.00 -5.31 20.54
CA ARG A 67 -0.61 -6.33 21.40
C ARG A 67 0.42 -7.22 22.11
N ILE A 68 1.53 -7.58 21.46
CA ILE A 68 2.64 -8.31 22.11
C ILE A 68 3.29 -7.43 23.18
N ASN A 69 3.46 -6.13 22.92
CA ASN A 69 3.99 -5.19 23.91
C ASN A 69 3.08 -5.02 25.14
N GLU A 70 1.76 -4.91 24.94
CA GLU A 70 0.78 -4.87 26.02
C GLU A 70 0.85 -6.12 26.90
N LEU A 71 0.72 -7.31 26.30
CA LEU A 71 0.78 -8.60 27.00
C LEU A 71 2.15 -8.81 27.69
N GLY A 72 3.23 -8.45 27.02
CA GLY A 72 4.59 -8.50 27.57
C GLY A 72 4.77 -7.63 28.81
N SER A 73 4.17 -6.44 28.84
CA SER A 73 4.25 -5.57 30.03
C SER A 73 3.57 -6.17 31.26
N VAL A 74 2.40 -6.81 31.07
CA VAL A 74 1.67 -7.49 32.16
C VAL A 74 2.44 -8.72 32.63
N GLN A 75 2.96 -9.54 31.71
CA GLN A 75 3.75 -10.72 32.07
C GLN A 75 5.05 -10.35 32.79
N PHE A 76 5.77 -9.33 32.30
CA PHE A 76 7.03 -8.86 32.91
C PHE A 76 6.81 -8.33 34.34
N ALA A 77 5.74 -7.57 34.55
CA ALA A 77 5.38 -7.06 35.87
C ALA A 77 5.11 -8.21 36.85
N ALA A 78 4.27 -9.18 36.46
CA ALA A 78 3.97 -10.36 37.27
C ALA A 78 5.22 -11.22 37.57
N GLU A 79 6.05 -11.52 36.58
CA GLU A 79 7.27 -12.33 36.75
C GLU A 79 8.38 -11.64 37.56
N THR A 80 8.35 -10.30 37.67
CA THR A 80 9.31 -9.54 38.48
C THR A 80 8.74 -9.10 39.83
N GLY A 81 7.51 -9.50 40.17
CA GLY A 81 6.84 -9.09 41.42
C GLY A 81 6.52 -7.59 41.50
N GLN A 82 6.46 -6.89 40.37
CA GLN A 82 6.25 -5.45 40.28
C GLN A 82 4.82 -5.09 39.90
N ALA A 83 4.33 -3.93 40.36
CA ALA A 83 3.11 -3.32 39.83
C ALA A 83 3.41 -2.47 38.58
N LEU A 84 2.49 -2.45 37.62
CA LEU A 84 2.53 -1.50 36.50
C LEU A 84 2.09 -0.12 36.99
N THR A 85 2.96 0.87 36.85
CA THR A 85 2.60 2.28 37.02
C THR A 85 2.10 2.85 35.70
N HIS A 86 0.88 3.41 35.69
CA HIS A 86 0.27 3.99 34.50
C HIS A 86 0.48 5.50 34.45
N PHE A 87 1.07 5.98 33.36
CA PHE A 87 1.23 7.39 33.03
C PHE A 87 0.40 7.75 31.81
N TYR A 88 -0.25 8.90 31.88
CA TYR A 88 -1.20 9.36 30.89
C TYR A 88 -0.66 10.59 30.15
N SER A 89 -1.03 10.76 28.88
CA SER A 89 -0.69 11.96 28.11
C SER A 89 -1.53 13.16 28.55
N ILE A 90 -0.96 14.36 28.44
CA ILE A 90 -1.75 15.60 28.44
C ILE A 90 -2.10 15.88 26.97
N ASP A 91 -3.36 15.70 26.62
CA ASP A 91 -3.86 15.93 25.27
C ASP A 91 -4.80 17.15 25.23
N ARG A 92 -4.83 17.82 24.08
CA ARG A 92 -5.78 18.90 23.73
C ARG A 92 -6.20 18.71 22.27
N PHE A 93 -7.34 19.26 21.86
CA PHE A 93 -7.66 19.33 20.44
C PHE A 93 -6.56 20.12 19.72
N GLY A 94 -6.10 19.59 18.57
CA GLY A 94 -5.00 20.14 17.80
C GLY A 94 -5.46 20.54 16.42
N SER A 95 -4.90 21.62 15.88
CA SER A 95 -5.11 21.96 14.46
C SER A 95 -4.60 20.81 13.58
N PRO A 96 -5.30 20.48 12.47
CA PRO A 96 -4.68 19.75 11.37
C PRO A 96 -3.42 20.52 10.91
N PRO A 97 -2.39 19.83 10.37
CA PRO A 97 -1.19 20.50 9.90
C PRO A 97 -1.53 21.51 8.79
N ASP A 98 -0.97 22.72 8.88
CA ASP A 98 -1.22 23.78 7.90
C ASP A 98 -0.87 23.33 6.49
N ALA A 99 -1.80 23.51 5.55
CA ALA A 99 -1.63 23.16 4.12
C ALA A 99 -0.65 24.07 3.36
N ALA A 100 0.24 24.78 4.07
CA ALA A 100 1.02 25.91 3.58
C ALA A 100 2.29 25.53 2.78
N GLU A 101 2.88 24.34 3.02
CA GLU A 101 4.17 23.98 2.39
C GLU A 101 4.06 23.20 1.06
N LYS A 102 2.91 22.57 0.74
CA LYS A 102 2.73 21.81 -0.51
C LYS A 102 1.33 21.91 -1.14
N GLN A 103 0.81 23.13 -1.33
CA GLN A 103 -0.33 23.36 -2.22
C GLN A 103 -0.08 24.48 -3.25
N SER A 104 -0.07 24.10 -4.53
CA SER A 104 -0.05 24.99 -5.68
C SER A 104 -1.43 25.62 -5.90
N ARG A 105 -1.70 26.76 -5.25
CA ARG A 105 -2.80 27.71 -5.55
C ARG A 105 -4.18 27.07 -5.87
N GLY A 106 -4.61 26.10 -5.07
CA GLY A 106 -6.00 25.63 -5.04
C GLY A 106 -6.92 26.53 -4.21
N ARG A 107 -8.25 26.44 -4.39
CA ARG A 107 -9.23 27.13 -3.54
C ARG A 107 -9.18 26.58 -2.11
N LYS A 108 -9.25 27.46 -1.11
CA LYS A 108 -9.35 27.09 0.32
C LYS A 108 -10.54 26.15 0.52
N SER A 109 -10.30 24.96 1.06
CA SER A 109 -11.36 24.10 1.59
C SER A 109 -12.07 24.80 2.75
N LYS A 110 -13.36 24.51 2.95
CA LYS A 110 -14.03 24.88 4.20
C LYS A 110 -13.33 24.15 5.35
N ALA A 111 -13.05 24.85 6.44
CA ALA A 111 -12.48 24.23 7.63
C ALA A 111 -13.44 23.16 8.18
N SER A 112 -12.90 22.06 8.68
CA SER A 112 -13.65 21.19 9.60
C SER A 112 -14.12 22.01 10.81
N GLY A 113 -15.22 21.57 11.43
CA GLY A 113 -15.82 22.31 12.56
C GLY A 113 -14.80 22.54 13.67
N LYS A 114 -14.44 23.81 13.91
CA LYS A 114 -13.58 24.16 15.04
C LYS A 114 -14.27 23.72 16.33
N HIS A 115 -13.60 22.89 17.13
CA HIS A 115 -14.07 22.57 18.48
C HIS A 115 -14.22 23.87 19.28
N VAL A 116 -15.33 24.02 19.99
CA VAL A 116 -15.67 25.24 20.74
C VAL A 116 -14.74 25.45 21.94
N SER A 117 -14.07 24.38 22.39
CA SER A 117 -12.98 24.41 23.36
C SER A 117 -11.79 23.58 22.85
N ASN A 118 -10.58 23.91 23.30
CA ASN A 118 -9.38 23.10 23.09
C ASN A 118 -9.32 21.87 24.03
N GLU A 119 -10.24 21.78 25.01
CA GLU A 119 -10.30 20.70 25.99
C GLU A 119 -11.08 19.48 25.46
N ILE A 120 -10.51 18.30 25.67
CA ILE A 120 -11.10 17.02 25.28
C ILE A 120 -12.00 16.53 26.43
N SER A 121 -13.22 16.07 26.13
CA SER A 121 -14.15 15.61 27.16
C SER A 121 -13.61 14.37 27.90
N PRO A 122 -13.86 14.18 29.21
CA PRO A 122 -13.28 13.07 29.97
C PRO A 122 -13.60 11.67 29.42
N ALA A 123 -14.75 11.52 28.77
CA ALA A 123 -15.13 10.28 28.07
C ALA A 123 -14.28 10.03 26.82
N LEU A 124 -14.13 11.04 25.95
CA LEU A 124 -13.29 10.96 24.76
C LEU A 124 -11.81 10.80 25.13
N GLN A 125 -11.35 11.50 26.16
CA GLN A 125 -9.97 11.39 26.66
C GLN A 125 -9.66 9.97 27.18
N LYS A 126 -10.63 9.30 27.83
CA LYS A 126 -10.51 7.89 28.23
C LYS A 126 -10.38 6.95 27.03
N ILE A 127 -11.00 7.25 25.89
CA ILE A 127 -10.82 6.47 24.65
C ILE A 127 -9.42 6.76 24.07
N ILE A 128 -9.06 8.03 23.91
CA ILE A 128 -7.79 8.53 23.36
C ILE A 128 -6.55 8.03 24.13
N TRP A 129 -6.65 7.83 25.45
CA TRP A 129 -5.60 7.22 26.27
C TRP A 129 -5.44 5.70 26.06
N ASN A 130 -6.48 5.00 25.59
CA ASN A 130 -6.47 3.55 25.38
C ASN A 130 -6.36 3.14 23.90
N LEU A 131 -6.32 4.09 22.96
CA LEU A 131 -5.95 3.82 21.57
C LEU A 131 -4.53 3.21 21.48
N PRO A 132 -4.30 2.19 20.63
CA PRO A 132 -2.99 1.59 20.49
C PRO A 132 -1.98 2.57 19.85
N PRO A 133 -0.66 2.40 20.08
CA PRO A 133 0.38 3.19 19.43
C PRO A 133 0.34 3.16 17.89
N SER A 134 -0.18 2.09 17.28
CA SER A 134 -0.44 1.99 15.84
C SER A 134 -1.40 3.07 15.33
N ALA A 135 -2.41 3.41 16.12
CA ALA A 135 -3.49 4.33 15.77
C ALA A 135 -3.24 5.79 16.21
N THR A 136 -2.06 6.08 16.77
CA THR A 136 -1.70 7.37 17.39
C THR A 136 -0.32 7.86 16.95
N ASN A 137 0.03 7.60 15.67
CA ASN A 137 1.33 7.94 15.07
C ASN A 137 2.57 7.49 15.88
N HIS A 138 2.44 6.38 16.61
CA HIS A 138 3.45 5.79 17.51
C HIS A 138 3.83 6.68 18.70
N PHE A 139 2.91 7.54 19.16
CA PHE A 139 3.06 8.41 20.32
C PHE A 139 1.94 8.13 21.34
N PRO A 140 2.21 7.32 22.39
CA PRO A 140 1.16 6.63 23.15
C PRO A 140 0.36 7.56 24.06
N GLY A 141 -0.93 7.26 24.23
CA GLY A 141 -1.79 7.97 25.19
C GLY A 141 -1.59 7.51 26.64
N LYS A 142 -1.24 6.23 26.82
CA LYS A 142 -0.95 5.62 28.13
C LYS A 142 0.36 4.83 28.03
N LEU A 143 1.29 5.10 28.94
CA LEU A 143 2.49 4.32 29.19
C LEU A 143 2.31 3.52 30.48
N SER A 144 2.37 2.18 30.39
CA SER A 144 2.36 1.28 31.54
C SER A 144 3.80 0.79 31.76
N LEU A 145 4.44 1.16 32.87
CA LEU A 145 5.87 0.91 33.10
C LEU A 145 6.14 0.34 34.50
N CYS A 146 7.22 -0.43 34.63
CA CYS A 146 7.88 -0.73 35.91
C CYS A 146 9.41 -0.69 35.72
N ILE A 147 10.18 -0.92 36.78
CA ILE A 147 11.65 -0.86 36.73
C ILE A 147 12.21 -2.04 35.94
N SER A 148 13.33 -1.81 35.25
CA SER A 148 13.98 -2.74 34.30
C SER A 148 13.17 -3.11 33.05
N MET A 149 11.98 -2.54 32.84
CA MET A 149 11.13 -2.86 31.68
C MET A 149 11.79 -2.43 30.36
N PRO A 150 11.82 -3.29 29.31
CA PRO A 150 12.42 -2.97 28.02
C PRO A 150 11.58 -1.95 27.23
N VAL A 151 12.24 -0.91 26.75
CA VAL A 151 11.67 0.22 26.00
C VAL A 151 12.52 0.56 24.78
N ILE A 152 11.93 1.28 23.83
CA ILE A 152 12.56 1.78 22.61
C ILE A 152 12.22 3.25 22.40
N ILE A 153 13.25 4.07 22.18
CA ILE A 153 13.12 5.51 21.97
C ILE A 153 12.52 5.79 20.59
N ARG A 154 11.59 6.75 20.49
CA ARG A 154 10.80 7.04 19.28
C ARG A 154 11.08 8.39 18.64
N ASN A 155 11.89 9.23 19.27
CA ASN A 155 12.33 10.54 18.76
C ASN A 155 13.86 10.65 18.73
N ASN A 156 14.40 11.55 17.91
CA ASN A 156 15.79 11.98 18.00
C ASN A 156 15.84 13.19 18.94
N ASN A 157 16.48 13.04 20.10
CA ASN A 157 16.61 14.12 21.09
C ASN A 157 18.05 14.63 21.19
N ALA A 158 19.04 13.73 21.13
CA ALA A 158 20.46 14.04 21.25
C ALA A 158 21.26 12.89 20.61
N THR A 159 21.67 13.02 19.34
CA THR A 159 22.39 11.95 18.61
C THR A 159 23.77 11.70 19.21
N GLU A 160 24.41 12.77 19.68
CA GLU A 160 25.68 12.82 20.39
C GLU A 160 25.63 12.20 21.79
N LEU A 161 24.44 11.98 22.36
CA LEU A 161 24.20 11.21 23.60
C LEU A 161 23.53 9.85 23.31
N CYS A 162 23.54 9.39 22.06
CA CYS A 162 22.87 8.19 21.58
C CYS A 162 21.35 8.13 21.84
N ILE A 163 20.70 9.27 22.11
CA ILE A 163 19.26 9.40 22.32
C ILE A 163 18.55 9.54 20.97
N THR A 164 18.45 8.41 20.25
CA THR A 164 17.97 8.34 18.87
C THR A 164 16.73 7.45 18.71
N LYS A 165 15.93 7.75 17.69
CA LYS A 165 14.76 6.97 17.30
C LYS A 165 15.20 5.55 16.87
N GLY A 166 14.81 4.55 17.64
CA GLY A 166 15.16 3.16 17.43
C GLY A 166 16.21 2.60 18.41
N GLN A 167 16.85 3.45 19.22
CA GLN A 167 17.70 3.01 20.33
C GLN A 167 16.87 2.29 21.39
N GLU A 168 17.36 1.13 21.83
CA GLU A 168 16.72 0.26 22.82
C GLU A 168 17.31 0.52 24.21
N GLY A 169 16.56 0.23 25.27
CA GLY A 169 17.01 0.40 26.65
C GLY A 169 16.03 -0.12 27.68
N HIS A 170 16.35 0.08 28.96
CA HIS A 170 15.57 -0.42 30.10
C HIS A 170 15.25 0.72 31.06
N VAL A 171 14.02 0.74 31.61
CA VAL A 171 13.60 1.76 32.58
C VAL A 171 14.40 1.66 33.87
N VAL A 172 15.01 2.77 34.31
CA VAL A 172 15.76 2.87 35.58
C VAL A 172 14.93 3.53 36.67
N GLY A 173 14.04 4.44 36.28
CA GLY A 173 13.18 5.22 37.18
C GLY A 173 12.53 6.37 36.44
N TRP A 174 11.77 7.21 37.15
CA TRP A 174 11.04 8.33 36.56
C TRP A 174 10.80 9.47 37.53
N GLN A 175 10.56 10.66 36.98
CA GLN A 175 9.88 11.76 37.66
C GLN A 175 8.49 11.91 37.04
N ALA A 176 7.47 11.99 37.90
CA ALA A 176 6.08 12.13 37.52
C ALA A 176 5.42 13.28 38.29
N GLY A 177 4.25 13.71 37.84
CA GLY A 177 3.38 14.65 38.55
C GLY A 177 1.92 14.33 38.30
N ILE A 178 1.02 15.07 38.95
CA ILE A 178 -0.42 14.97 38.72
C ILE A 178 -0.80 15.92 37.58
N GLY A 179 -1.48 15.41 36.56
CA GLY A 179 -2.01 16.18 35.44
C GLY A 179 -3.52 16.39 35.52
N ILE A 180 -4.09 16.86 34.41
CA ILE A 180 -5.54 17.04 34.25
C ILE A 180 -6.32 15.75 34.58
N HIS A 181 -7.49 15.94 35.19
CA HIS A 181 -8.36 14.86 35.71
C HIS A 181 -7.69 13.92 36.75
N GLY A 182 -6.68 14.41 37.48
CA GLY A 182 -6.08 13.68 38.61
C GLY A 182 -5.30 12.43 38.19
N LYS A 183 -4.74 12.41 36.97
CA LYS A 183 -3.95 11.28 36.45
C LYS A 183 -2.46 11.54 36.55
N ASN A 184 -1.70 10.48 36.83
CA ASN A 184 -0.23 10.54 36.81
C ASN A 184 0.26 10.84 35.39
N VAL A 185 1.11 11.85 35.25
CA VAL A 185 1.78 12.24 34.01
C VAL A 185 3.28 12.08 34.18
N LEU A 186 3.93 11.51 33.18
CA LEU A 186 5.37 11.29 33.15
C LEU A 186 6.07 12.59 32.72
N ASN A 187 6.95 13.13 33.56
CA ASN A 187 7.72 14.34 33.26
C ASN A 187 9.08 14.00 32.63
N THR A 188 9.78 13.04 33.24
CA THR A 188 11.08 12.54 32.81
C THR A 188 11.15 11.04 33.05
N LEU A 189 11.59 10.26 32.07
CA LEU A 189 11.88 8.83 32.18
C LEU A 189 13.39 8.61 32.10
N PHE A 190 13.98 7.94 33.08
CA PHE A 190 15.40 7.57 33.05
C PHE A 190 15.54 6.18 32.42
N ILE A 191 16.34 6.08 31.37
CA ILE A 191 16.52 4.85 30.58
C ILE A 191 18.00 4.49 30.53
N LYS A 192 18.34 3.26 30.88
CA LYS A 192 19.66 2.68 30.61
C LYS A 192 19.69 2.15 29.18
N LEU A 193 20.47 2.78 28.31
CA LEU A 193 20.60 2.40 26.91
C LEU A 193 21.23 1.00 26.79
N ASP A 194 20.65 0.13 25.96
CA ASP A 194 21.27 -1.15 25.62
C ASP A 194 22.29 -0.97 24.48
N LYS A 195 23.56 -1.30 24.76
CA LYS A 195 24.67 -1.30 23.80
C LYS A 195 24.73 -0.03 22.91
N PRO A 196 24.73 1.21 23.50
CA PRO A 196 24.88 2.43 22.72
C PRO A 196 26.23 2.45 21.98
N ALA A 197 26.30 3.23 20.89
CA ALA A 197 27.47 3.27 20.00
C ALA A 197 28.76 3.80 20.67
N LYS A 198 28.62 4.51 21.79
CA LYS A 198 29.69 4.90 22.71
C LYS A 198 29.13 4.92 24.13
N ILE A 199 30.00 4.88 25.14
CA ILE A 199 29.57 5.07 26.54
C ILE A 199 29.02 6.49 26.69
N VAL A 200 27.85 6.62 27.28
CA VAL A 200 27.19 7.90 27.59
C VAL A 200 27.27 8.13 29.09
N LYS A 201 27.82 9.27 29.49
CA LYS A 201 27.87 9.72 30.90
C LYS A 201 27.28 11.11 30.98
N ILE A 202 26.37 11.31 31.92
CA ILE A 202 25.77 12.59 32.28
C ILE A 202 26.02 12.74 33.78
N ASP A 203 26.38 13.95 34.23
CA ASP A 203 26.69 14.19 35.63
C ASP A 203 25.45 13.97 36.52
N GLY A 204 25.67 13.40 37.70
CA GLY A 204 24.61 12.92 38.59
C GLY A 204 23.92 11.62 38.16
N LEU A 205 24.15 11.09 36.94
CA LEU A 205 23.53 9.84 36.47
C LEU A 205 24.54 8.68 36.34
N PRO A 206 24.10 7.41 36.47
CA PRO A 206 24.94 6.25 36.17
C PRO A 206 25.30 6.14 34.69
N GLU A 207 26.30 5.32 34.36
CA GLU A 207 26.70 5.11 32.96
C GLU A 207 25.57 4.54 32.09
N ASN A 208 25.48 5.10 30.88
CA ASN A 208 24.48 4.84 29.86
C ASN A 208 23.03 5.11 30.30
N VAL A 209 22.82 5.82 31.42
CA VAL A 209 21.49 6.28 31.86
C VAL A 209 21.24 7.68 31.34
N VAL A 210 20.16 7.84 30.56
CA VAL A 210 19.76 9.12 29.97
C VAL A 210 18.36 9.55 30.41
N PRO A 211 18.09 10.85 30.61
CA PRO A 211 16.76 11.38 30.86
C PRO A 211 16.02 11.63 29.54
N ILE A 212 14.86 11.03 29.35
CA ILE A 212 13.92 11.37 28.28
C ILE A 212 12.78 12.20 28.88
N THR A 213 12.78 13.50 28.61
CA THR A 213 11.71 14.41 29.02
C THR A 213 10.45 14.23 28.17
N ARG A 214 9.30 14.65 28.69
CA ARG A 214 8.07 14.81 27.90
C ARG A 214 8.31 15.83 26.78
N GLY A 215 7.88 15.51 25.56
CA GLY A 215 7.77 16.46 24.46
C GLY A 215 6.32 16.54 23.97
N SER A 216 6.02 17.44 23.04
CA SER A 216 4.67 17.61 22.50
C SER A 216 4.63 17.62 20.98
N LYS A 217 3.53 17.16 20.39
CA LYS A 217 3.31 17.15 18.92
C LYS A 217 1.83 17.05 18.57
N ASN A 218 1.42 17.69 17.47
CA ASN A 218 0.15 17.37 16.81
C ASN A 218 0.24 15.97 16.18
N ILE A 219 -0.66 15.08 16.55
CA ILE A 219 -0.80 13.74 15.99
C ILE A 219 -2.21 13.53 15.45
N GLU A 220 -2.33 12.63 14.50
CA GLU A 220 -3.61 12.05 14.10
C GLU A 220 -3.90 10.85 15.01
N CYS A 221 -5.14 10.73 15.47
CA CYS A 221 -5.66 9.59 16.20
C CYS A 221 -6.77 8.93 15.38
N THR A 222 -6.59 7.66 15.01
CA THR A 222 -7.62 6.86 14.34
C THR A 222 -8.41 6.07 15.37
N PHE A 223 -9.73 6.17 15.34
CA PHE A 223 -10.63 5.41 16.23
C PHE A 223 -11.07 4.10 15.60
N SER A 224 -11.75 3.24 16.37
CA SER A 224 -12.32 1.97 15.90
C SER A 224 -13.46 2.11 14.87
N SER A 225 -13.89 3.34 14.60
CA SER A 225 -14.84 3.72 13.54
C SER A 225 -14.15 4.28 12.28
N ASP A 226 -12.82 4.14 12.18
CA ASP A 226 -11.94 4.79 11.18
C ASP A 226 -12.01 6.34 11.12
N LEU A 227 -12.78 6.96 12.02
CA LEU A 227 -12.73 8.40 12.28
C LEU A 227 -11.30 8.81 12.67
N LYS A 228 -10.86 9.97 12.18
CA LYS A 228 -9.55 10.57 12.43
C LYS A 228 -9.72 11.92 13.09
N GLU A 229 -9.12 12.10 14.27
CA GLU A 229 -9.05 13.40 14.95
C GLU A 229 -7.60 13.87 15.10
N HIS A 230 -7.41 15.20 15.12
CA HIS A 230 -6.12 15.80 15.42
C HIS A 230 -6.05 16.28 16.87
N ILE A 231 -5.03 15.82 17.59
CA ILE A 231 -4.77 16.24 18.98
C ILE A 231 -3.34 16.71 19.13
N HIS A 232 -3.15 17.75 19.96
CA HIS A 232 -1.85 18.13 20.47
C HIS A 232 -1.55 17.29 21.72
N ARG A 233 -0.73 16.24 21.57
CA ARG A 233 -0.33 15.33 22.65
C ARG A 233 0.96 15.79 23.30
N SER A 234 1.05 15.70 24.62
CA SER A 234 2.30 15.80 25.40
C SER A 234 2.56 14.52 26.19
N GLN A 235 3.70 13.87 25.94
CA GLN A 235 4.12 12.60 26.53
C GLN A 235 5.63 12.36 26.30
N VAL A 236 6.23 11.41 27.02
CA VAL A 236 7.60 10.92 26.76
C VAL A 236 7.66 10.08 25.47
N TRP A 237 8.70 10.28 24.66
CA TRP A 237 8.89 9.66 23.34
C TRP A 237 9.44 8.23 23.39
N VAL A 238 8.71 7.32 24.04
CA VAL A 238 9.05 5.88 24.11
C VAL A 238 7.88 4.99 23.74
N LEU A 239 8.21 3.75 23.37
CA LEU A 239 7.29 2.60 23.42
C LEU A 239 7.95 1.45 24.17
N LEU A 240 7.14 0.48 24.58
CA LEU A 240 7.60 -0.82 25.06
C LEU A 240 8.35 -1.57 23.95
N ASN A 241 9.23 -2.49 24.33
CA ASN A 241 10.08 -3.24 23.41
C ASN A 241 10.12 -4.76 23.68
N PHE A 242 8.96 -5.35 23.97
CA PHE A 242 8.72 -6.80 23.86
C PHE A 242 8.41 -7.21 22.40
N SER A 243 8.07 -6.25 21.54
CA SER A 243 8.04 -6.44 20.08
C SER A 243 8.38 -5.15 19.32
N MET A 244 8.98 -5.32 18.13
CA MET A 244 9.24 -4.25 17.16
C MET A 244 8.77 -4.67 15.75
N THR A 245 8.52 -3.72 14.85
CA THR A 245 8.28 -4.08 13.43
C THR A 245 9.57 -4.46 12.72
N ASP A 246 9.47 -5.23 11.64
CA ASP A 246 10.56 -5.51 10.69
C ASP A 246 11.29 -4.22 10.27
N TYR A 247 10.56 -3.17 9.89
CA TYR A 247 11.08 -1.84 9.61
C TYR A 247 11.83 -1.21 10.81
N THR A 248 11.32 -1.36 12.03
CA THR A 248 11.99 -0.86 13.26
C THR A 248 13.22 -1.71 13.65
N SER A 249 13.34 -2.91 13.10
CA SER A 249 14.51 -3.79 13.28
C SER A 249 15.65 -3.49 12.29
N GLN A 250 15.38 -2.80 11.18
CA GLN A 250 16.32 -2.63 10.08
C GLN A 250 17.67 -2.03 10.55
N GLY A 251 18.78 -2.56 10.01
CA GLY A 251 20.14 -2.17 10.38
C GLY A 251 20.68 -2.84 11.66
N LYS A 252 19.83 -3.45 12.50
CA LYS A 252 20.26 -4.11 13.74
C LYS A 252 20.86 -5.49 13.50
N THR A 253 21.69 -5.94 14.45
CA THR A 253 22.28 -7.28 14.51
C THR A 253 22.03 -7.84 15.90
N ARG A 254 21.38 -9.00 15.98
CA ARG A 254 20.72 -9.52 17.18
C ARG A 254 21.23 -10.92 17.52
N PRO A 255 21.93 -11.12 18.66
CA PRO A 255 22.40 -12.44 19.10
C PRO A 255 21.27 -13.43 19.41
N LYS A 256 20.10 -12.92 19.81
CA LYS A 256 18.85 -13.66 19.96
C LYS A 256 17.77 -12.90 19.21
N ASN A 257 17.09 -13.58 18.29
CA ASN A 257 16.22 -12.98 17.28
C ASN A 257 14.94 -13.83 17.11
N PRO A 258 13.96 -13.70 18.03
CA PRO A 258 12.62 -14.24 17.83
C PRO A 258 11.88 -13.41 16.77
N VAL A 259 11.32 -14.07 15.76
CA VAL A 259 10.63 -13.43 14.63
C VAL A 259 9.31 -14.12 14.31
N ASP A 260 8.27 -13.38 13.94
CA ASP A 260 7.03 -13.92 13.39
C ASP A 260 6.87 -13.52 11.92
N LEU A 261 6.80 -14.54 11.08
CA LEU A 261 6.76 -14.41 9.62
C LEU A 261 5.35 -14.58 9.04
N SER A 262 4.36 -14.95 9.85
CA SER A 262 2.97 -15.22 9.43
C SER A 262 2.36 -14.07 8.63
N ASN A 263 2.49 -12.85 9.15
CA ASN A 263 1.96 -11.62 8.56
C ASN A 263 2.93 -10.91 7.58
N CYS A 264 4.15 -11.44 7.38
CA CYS A 264 5.11 -10.85 6.43
C CYS A 264 4.60 -11.06 4.99
N ARG A 265 4.56 -9.99 4.18
CA ARG A 265 3.85 -10.00 2.88
C ARG A 265 4.73 -10.30 1.66
N SER A 266 6.06 -10.32 1.81
CA SER A 266 7.01 -10.52 0.70
C SER A 266 8.36 -11.07 1.18
N HIS A 267 9.20 -11.58 0.28
CA HIS A 267 10.55 -12.07 0.63
C HIS A 267 11.43 -11.00 1.29
N GLN A 268 11.31 -9.72 0.91
CA GLN A 268 12.10 -8.66 1.52
C GLN A 268 11.74 -8.46 3.00
N SER A 269 10.49 -8.68 3.40
CA SER A 269 10.06 -8.63 4.81
C SER A 269 10.58 -9.85 5.59
N TYR A 270 10.49 -11.06 5.01
CA TYR A 270 11.11 -12.28 5.57
C TYR A 270 12.62 -12.11 5.78
N TYR A 271 13.32 -11.65 4.74
CA TYR A 271 14.75 -11.35 4.78
C TYR A 271 15.05 -10.24 5.79
N THR A 272 14.20 -9.21 5.91
CA THR A 272 14.39 -8.12 6.90
C THR A 272 14.23 -8.60 8.33
N CYS A 273 13.36 -9.57 8.61
CA CYS A 273 13.25 -10.21 9.93
C CYS A 273 14.48 -11.10 10.23
N LEU A 274 14.80 -12.02 9.31
CA LEU A 274 15.80 -13.08 9.55
C LEU A 274 17.24 -12.59 9.43
N SER A 275 17.56 -11.64 8.52
CA SER A 275 18.91 -11.05 8.39
C SER A 275 19.33 -10.13 9.54
N ARG A 276 18.52 -10.07 10.62
CA ARG A 276 18.94 -9.50 11.91
C ARG A 276 19.67 -10.53 12.77
N SER A 277 19.48 -11.83 12.56
CA SER A 277 20.11 -12.90 13.32
C SER A 277 21.63 -12.88 13.19
N ALA A 278 22.34 -12.97 14.32
CA ALA A 278 23.79 -13.08 14.35
C ALA A 278 24.31 -14.53 14.30
N THR A 279 23.46 -15.51 14.63
CA THR A 279 23.77 -16.96 14.57
C THR A 279 22.49 -17.77 14.27
N ALA A 280 22.66 -19.03 13.82
CA ALA A 280 21.56 -19.98 13.68
C ALA A 280 20.91 -20.31 15.03
N SER A 281 21.71 -20.62 16.06
CA SER A 281 21.25 -20.83 17.45
C SER A 281 20.60 -19.61 18.11
N GLY A 282 20.71 -18.44 17.48
CA GLY A 282 20.04 -17.21 17.87
C GLY A 282 18.71 -16.98 17.17
N THR A 283 18.38 -17.75 16.13
CA THR A 283 17.20 -17.57 15.28
C THR A 283 16.05 -18.44 15.77
N VAL A 284 14.90 -17.84 16.06
CA VAL A 284 13.68 -18.59 16.41
C VAL A 284 12.50 -18.00 15.66
N ILE A 285 11.81 -18.83 14.89
CA ILE A 285 10.60 -18.45 14.17
C ILE A 285 9.41 -18.83 15.05
N VAL A 286 8.60 -17.86 15.45
CA VAL A 286 7.57 -18.00 16.50
C VAL A 286 6.48 -19.02 16.14
N GLN A 287 6.15 -19.12 14.86
CA GLN A 287 5.12 -20.02 14.34
C GLN A 287 5.38 -20.39 12.87
N SER A 288 4.59 -21.31 12.32
CA SER A 288 4.71 -21.75 10.93
C SER A 288 4.48 -20.61 9.93
N PHE A 289 5.13 -20.71 8.77
CA PHE A 289 5.10 -19.70 7.71
C PHE A 289 4.93 -20.36 6.32
N PRO A 290 4.26 -19.71 5.35
CA PRO A 290 4.10 -20.24 4.00
C PRO A 290 5.36 -19.99 3.14
N PRO A 291 6.11 -21.04 2.70
CA PRO A 291 7.34 -20.86 1.91
C PRO A 291 7.14 -20.16 0.56
N ARG A 292 5.90 -20.11 0.06
CA ARG A 292 5.49 -19.52 -1.24
C ARG A 292 6.02 -18.09 -1.51
N LEU A 293 6.36 -17.34 -0.46
CA LEU A 293 6.84 -15.96 -0.56
C LEU A 293 8.35 -15.85 -0.77
N ILE A 294 9.12 -16.91 -0.52
CA ILE A 294 10.60 -16.94 -0.57
C ILE A 294 11.14 -17.93 -1.60
N ILE A 295 10.26 -18.49 -2.45
CA ILE A 295 10.56 -19.42 -3.56
C ILE A 295 9.97 -18.96 -4.92
N CYS A 296 9.44 -17.75 -4.98
CA CYS A 296 8.68 -17.25 -6.14
C CYS A 296 9.50 -16.48 -7.18
N GLY A 297 10.81 -16.31 -6.94
CA GLY A 297 11.65 -15.35 -7.66
C GLY A 297 11.38 -13.89 -7.26
N ALA A 298 12.37 -13.03 -7.47
CA ALA A 298 12.20 -11.58 -7.37
C ALA A 298 11.30 -11.05 -8.50
N SER A 299 10.63 -9.92 -8.29
CA SER A 299 9.88 -9.24 -9.36
C SER A 299 10.81 -8.76 -10.48
N GLY A 300 10.30 -8.64 -11.71
CA GLY A 300 11.11 -8.32 -12.90
C GLY A 300 12.01 -7.10 -12.72
N TYR A 301 11.44 -5.97 -12.29
CA TYR A 301 12.18 -4.74 -12.00
C TYR A 301 13.24 -4.91 -10.88
N LEU A 302 12.99 -5.74 -9.87
CA LEU A 302 13.96 -5.99 -8.79
C LEU A 302 15.06 -6.97 -9.20
N ARG A 303 14.76 -7.95 -10.07
CA ARG A 303 15.78 -8.78 -10.71
C ARG A 303 16.66 -7.91 -11.61
N GLN A 304 16.07 -7.06 -12.45
CA GLN A 304 16.80 -6.10 -13.28
C GLN A 304 17.71 -5.18 -12.44
N GLU A 305 17.18 -4.57 -11.38
CA GLU A 305 17.96 -3.74 -10.46
C GLU A 305 19.19 -4.48 -9.91
N PHE A 306 19.03 -5.75 -9.50
CA PHE A 306 20.17 -6.55 -9.07
C PHE A 306 21.11 -6.89 -10.23
N CYS A 307 20.64 -7.34 -11.39
CA CYS A 307 21.49 -7.63 -12.55
C CYS A 307 22.35 -6.42 -12.98
N GLU A 308 21.77 -5.23 -12.98
CA GLU A 308 22.49 -3.97 -13.27
C GLU A 308 23.53 -3.63 -12.19
N LEU A 309 23.26 -3.91 -10.91
CA LEU A 309 24.23 -3.72 -9.82
C LEU A 309 25.40 -4.71 -9.90
N GLU A 310 25.14 -5.97 -10.27
CA GLU A 310 26.20 -6.99 -10.44
C GLU A 310 27.08 -6.68 -11.67
N LEU A 311 26.51 -6.07 -12.73
CA LEU A 311 27.30 -5.50 -13.84
C LEU A 311 28.16 -4.31 -13.39
N LEU A 312 27.62 -3.41 -12.56
CA LEU A 312 28.40 -2.28 -12.02
C LEU A 312 29.55 -2.73 -11.11
N ASP A 313 29.39 -3.84 -10.38
CA ASP A 313 30.47 -4.44 -9.58
C ASP A 313 31.59 -4.99 -10.48
N GLU A 314 31.26 -5.78 -11.51
CA GLU A 314 32.24 -6.31 -12.47
C GLU A 314 32.93 -5.18 -13.28
N ILE A 315 32.20 -4.12 -13.68
CA ILE A 315 32.80 -2.91 -14.28
C ILE A 315 33.80 -2.25 -13.33
N SER A 316 33.43 -2.12 -12.04
CA SER A 316 34.28 -1.48 -11.03
C SER A 316 35.53 -2.31 -10.75
N LYS A 317 35.39 -3.63 -10.66
CA LYS A 317 36.48 -4.61 -10.54
C LYS A 317 37.42 -4.57 -11.75
N LEU A 318 36.90 -4.63 -12.97
CA LEU A 318 37.72 -4.57 -14.19
C LEU A 318 38.45 -3.22 -14.32
N ARG A 319 37.84 -2.12 -13.87
CA ARG A 319 38.49 -0.80 -13.81
C ARG A 319 39.63 -0.78 -12.77
N TYR A 320 39.40 -1.34 -11.58
CA TYR A 320 40.43 -1.47 -10.54
C TYR A 320 41.59 -2.39 -10.95
N GLU A 321 41.30 -3.48 -11.68
CA GLU A 321 42.31 -4.40 -12.22
C GLU A 321 43.04 -3.87 -13.47
N GLY A 322 42.70 -2.68 -13.99
CA GLY A 322 43.29 -2.13 -15.21
C GLY A 322 42.91 -2.88 -16.51
N LYS A 323 41.78 -3.60 -16.50
CA LYS A 323 41.31 -4.48 -17.59
C LYS A 323 40.04 -3.97 -18.30
N LEU A 324 39.49 -2.84 -17.86
CA LEU A 324 38.37 -2.18 -18.53
C LEU A 324 38.90 -1.27 -19.65
N PRO A 325 38.51 -1.46 -20.93
CA PRO A 325 38.97 -0.60 -22.02
C PRO A 325 38.35 0.80 -21.98
N ASP A 326 39.03 1.76 -22.60
CA ASP A 326 38.62 3.17 -22.63
C ASP A 326 37.26 3.41 -23.31
N CYS A 327 36.80 2.48 -24.16
CA CYS A 327 35.46 2.56 -24.79
C CYS A 327 34.30 2.27 -23.82
N VAL A 328 34.55 1.83 -22.59
CA VAL A 328 33.52 1.66 -21.55
C VAL A 328 33.47 2.92 -20.66
N GLU A 329 32.94 3.97 -21.26
CA GLU A 329 32.73 5.28 -20.64
C GLU A 329 31.26 5.51 -20.23
N GLY A 330 31.03 6.50 -19.36
CA GLY A 330 29.70 6.89 -18.90
C GLY A 330 29.70 7.55 -17.53
N ASN A 331 29.17 8.77 -17.44
CA ASN A 331 29.08 9.53 -16.18
C ASN A 331 27.94 9.08 -15.26
N PHE A 332 26.96 8.35 -15.82
CA PHE A 332 25.77 7.85 -15.12
C PHE A 332 25.55 6.36 -15.38
N ARG A 333 24.75 5.72 -14.52
CA ARG A 333 24.49 4.26 -14.54
C ARG A 333 24.06 3.73 -15.91
N ASN A 334 23.06 4.33 -16.55
CA ASN A 334 22.53 3.84 -17.83
C ASN A 334 23.59 3.89 -18.95
N PRO A 335 24.25 5.03 -19.24
CA PRO A 335 25.35 5.09 -20.22
C PRO A 335 26.48 4.09 -19.94
N LEU A 336 26.92 3.98 -18.67
CA LEU A 336 28.07 3.13 -18.30
C LEU A 336 27.76 1.62 -18.40
N ILE A 337 26.56 1.18 -18.01
CA ILE A 337 26.15 -0.22 -18.21
C ILE A 337 25.95 -0.48 -19.71
N ARG A 338 25.36 0.47 -20.46
CA ARG A 338 25.12 0.31 -21.90
C ARG A 338 26.42 0.19 -22.68
N SER A 339 27.44 1.02 -22.43
CA SER A 339 28.75 0.92 -23.09
C SER A 339 29.46 -0.40 -22.74
N TYR A 340 29.34 -0.88 -21.49
CA TYR A 340 29.84 -2.19 -21.10
C TYR A 340 29.12 -3.34 -21.83
N GLN A 341 27.79 -3.31 -21.92
CA GLN A 341 27.00 -4.29 -22.68
C GLN A 341 27.37 -4.27 -24.18
N GLN A 342 27.66 -3.10 -24.75
CA GLN A 342 28.13 -2.97 -26.14
C GLN A 342 29.54 -3.55 -26.36
N TRP A 343 30.42 -3.49 -25.35
CA TRP A 343 31.75 -4.12 -25.41
C TRP A 343 31.73 -5.64 -25.17
N LYS A 344 30.94 -6.09 -24.18
CA LYS A 344 30.97 -7.49 -23.69
C LYS A 344 29.96 -8.43 -24.34
N GLY A 345 28.90 -7.90 -24.93
CA GLY A 345 27.71 -8.67 -25.29
C GLY A 345 26.64 -8.60 -24.19
N ALA A 346 25.38 -8.66 -24.60
CA ALA A 346 24.21 -8.67 -23.71
C ALA A 346 24.00 -10.05 -23.02
N ASP A 347 24.64 -11.08 -23.55
CA ASP A 347 24.69 -12.46 -23.08
C ASP A 347 25.83 -12.73 -22.09
N TYR A 348 26.77 -11.80 -21.91
CA TYR A 348 27.85 -11.93 -20.92
C TYR A 348 27.31 -11.94 -19.49
N ILE A 349 27.77 -12.87 -18.66
CA ILE A 349 27.32 -13.08 -17.28
C ILE A 349 28.54 -12.92 -16.33
N PRO A 350 28.48 -12.04 -15.31
CA PRO A 350 29.57 -11.90 -14.32
C PRO A 350 29.85 -13.22 -13.55
N PRO A 351 31.12 -13.63 -13.34
CA PRO A 351 31.44 -14.97 -12.79
C PRO A 351 30.95 -15.26 -11.37
N LEU A 352 30.62 -14.23 -10.58
CA LEU A 352 30.21 -14.36 -9.17
C LEU A 352 28.69 -14.21 -8.98
N ILE A 353 27.93 -14.01 -10.05
CA ILE A 353 26.50 -13.68 -9.95
C ILE A 353 25.67 -14.84 -9.38
N HIS A 354 24.73 -14.50 -8.50
CA HIS A 354 23.81 -15.46 -7.89
C HIS A 354 22.95 -16.19 -8.96
N PRO A 355 22.77 -17.53 -8.90
CA PRO A 355 22.02 -18.27 -9.92
C PRO A 355 20.61 -17.75 -10.23
N ALA A 356 19.89 -17.26 -9.21
CA ALA A 356 18.56 -16.65 -9.37
C ALA A 356 18.53 -15.33 -10.20
N LEU A 357 19.69 -14.73 -10.46
CA LEU A 357 19.84 -13.52 -11.30
C LEU A 357 20.34 -13.84 -12.71
N GLN A 358 20.94 -15.02 -12.94
CA GLN A 358 21.56 -15.38 -14.22
C GLN A 358 20.56 -15.25 -15.38
N TRP A 359 21.07 -14.77 -16.51
CA TRP A 359 20.42 -14.76 -17.83
C TRP A 359 21.06 -15.85 -18.72
N SER A 360 20.71 -15.91 -20.01
CA SER A 360 21.31 -16.88 -20.94
C SER A 360 21.45 -16.30 -22.35
N VAL A 361 22.11 -17.03 -23.25
CA VAL A 361 22.13 -16.69 -24.70
C VAL A 361 20.71 -16.73 -25.32
N THR A 362 19.80 -17.51 -24.72
CA THR A 362 18.39 -17.64 -25.15
C THR A 362 17.43 -16.64 -24.50
N ASP A 363 17.82 -16.00 -23.40
CA ASP A 363 17.10 -14.92 -22.69
C ASP A 363 18.15 -13.96 -22.10
N PRO A 364 18.82 -13.13 -22.93
CA PRO A 364 19.91 -12.26 -22.49
C PRO A 364 19.41 -11.02 -21.76
N LEU A 365 20.25 -10.39 -20.93
CA LEU A 365 19.88 -9.14 -20.27
C LEU A 365 19.74 -8.03 -21.33
N PRO A 366 18.56 -7.40 -21.52
CA PRO A 366 18.36 -6.45 -22.59
C PRO A 366 19.37 -5.29 -22.55
N LEU A 367 19.85 -4.88 -23.73
CA LEU A 367 20.69 -3.69 -23.87
C LEU A 367 19.91 -2.47 -23.37
N LEU A 368 20.41 -1.76 -22.36
CA LEU A 368 19.68 -0.64 -21.78
C LEU A 368 19.36 0.43 -22.85
N PRO A 369 18.14 1.00 -22.87
CA PRO A 369 17.76 2.00 -23.87
C PRO A 369 18.64 3.25 -23.76
N VAL A 370 18.78 3.98 -24.87
CA VAL A 370 19.44 5.30 -24.84
C VAL A 370 18.56 6.25 -24.03
N VAL A 371 19.04 6.66 -22.87
CA VAL A 371 18.47 7.79 -22.12
C VAL A 371 19.24 9.04 -22.54
N THR A 372 18.57 9.98 -23.21
CA THR A 372 19.11 11.34 -23.37
C THR A 372 19.02 12.05 -22.03
N ASP A 373 20.17 12.23 -21.37
CA ASP A 373 20.24 12.87 -20.06
C ASP A 373 19.56 14.25 -20.06
N ALA A 374 18.71 14.50 -19.07
CA ALA A 374 18.15 15.84 -18.87
C ALA A 374 19.28 16.80 -18.46
N PRO A 375 19.42 17.98 -19.10
CA PRO A 375 20.50 18.90 -18.79
C PRO A 375 20.44 19.35 -17.34
N TRP A 376 21.58 19.30 -16.64
CA TRP A 376 21.65 19.57 -15.20
C TRP A 376 21.40 21.06 -14.92
N GLN A 377 20.19 21.39 -14.43
CA GLN A 377 19.79 22.76 -14.15
C GLN A 377 19.91 23.10 -12.66
N ILE A 378 20.62 24.18 -12.36
CA ILE A 378 20.53 24.84 -11.06
C ILE A 378 19.11 25.41 -10.95
N ILE A 379 18.31 24.90 -10.03
CA ILE A 379 17.00 25.46 -9.69
C ILE A 379 17.24 26.76 -8.90
N ASP A 380 17.43 27.86 -9.64
CA ASP A 380 17.45 29.19 -9.04
C ASP A 380 16.16 29.40 -8.24
N LYS A 381 16.32 29.79 -6.97
CA LYS A 381 15.18 30.08 -6.10
C LYS A 381 14.40 31.25 -6.70
N ILE A 382 13.25 30.94 -7.31
CA ILE A 382 12.32 31.94 -7.84
C ILE A 382 12.05 32.95 -6.73
N LYS A 383 12.62 34.15 -6.86
CA LYS A 383 12.32 35.26 -5.96
C LYS A 383 10.83 35.53 -6.08
N LYS A 384 10.07 35.19 -5.04
CA LYS A 384 8.68 35.64 -4.93
C LYS A 384 8.70 37.16 -5.11
N LYS A 385 7.99 37.68 -6.10
CA LYS A 385 7.69 39.12 -6.15
C LYS A 385 6.85 39.42 -4.92
N GLU A 386 7.48 40.01 -3.91
CA GLU A 386 6.76 40.66 -2.83
C GLU A 386 6.00 41.83 -3.45
N VAL A 387 4.68 41.83 -3.27
CA VAL A 387 3.85 42.97 -3.62
C VAL A 387 4.03 43.97 -2.48
N VAL A 388 4.90 44.95 -2.69
CA VAL A 388 5.09 46.06 -1.75
C VAL A 388 3.82 46.90 -1.75
N THR A 389 3.05 46.83 -0.67
CA THR A 389 2.02 47.82 -0.38
C THR A 389 2.71 49.03 0.24
N GLU A 390 2.67 50.17 -0.44
CA GLU A 390 3.35 51.38 0.05
C GLU A 390 2.64 51.96 1.30
N SER A 391 3.44 52.40 2.28
CA SER A 391 2.99 53.13 3.47
C SER A 391 4.20 53.90 4.04
N PRO A 392 4.27 55.24 3.90
CA PRO A 392 5.48 55.99 4.20
C PRO A 392 5.52 56.52 5.64
N VAL A 393 6.48 56.02 6.44
CA VAL A 393 7.07 56.74 7.59
C VAL A 393 8.57 56.41 7.64
N GLU A 394 9.39 57.38 8.02
CA GLU A 394 10.85 57.32 7.98
C GLU A 394 11.46 56.60 9.20
N SER A 395 12.60 55.92 9.03
CA SER A 395 13.90 56.37 9.58
C SER A 395 14.95 55.25 9.77
N ASN A 396 16.22 55.68 9.73
CA ASN A 396 17.40 55.08 10.35
C ASN A 396 17.83 53.65 9.96
N THR A 397 18.75 53.61 9.00
CA THR A 397 19.68 52.50 8.72
C THR A 397 20.58 52.17 9.91
N THR A 398 20.77 50.88 10.20
CA THR A 398 22.03 50.36 10.75
C THR A 398 22.36 49.01 10.09
N ASN A 399 23.57 48.89 9.56
CA ASN A 399 24.10 47.63 9.03
C ASN A 399 24.85 46.90 10.14
N ILE A 400 24.55 45.62 10.35
CA ILE A 400 25.48 44.67 10.98
C ILE A 400 25.58 43.44 10.09
N GLN A 401 26.78 43.13 9.63
CA GLN A 401 27.06 42.02 8.72
C GLN A 401 27.17 40.70 9.49
N SER A 402 26.56 39.64 8.99
CA SER A 402 26.92 38.26 9.36
C SER A 402 28.19 37.86 8.61
N GLY A 403 29.34 37.91 9.30
CA GLY A 403 30.64 37.56 8.71
C GLY A 403 30.74 36.07 8.38
N PHE A 404 30.95 35.74 7.10
CA PHE A 404 31.27 34.39 6.66
C PHE A 404 32.65 34.39 5.98
N VAL A 405 33.66 33.86 6.67
CA VAL A 405 35.05 33.80 6.18
C VAL A 405 35.26 32.52 5.38
N ALA A 406 35.51 32.65 4.08
CA ALA A 406 35.86 31.51 3.23
C ALA A 406 37.28 31.01 3.53
N ALA A 407 37.48 29.69 3.50
CA ALA A 407 38.79 29.08 3.70
C ALA A 407 39.75 29.36 2.52
N LYS A 408 41.05 29.52 2.81
CA LYS A 408 42.09 29.69 1.79
C LYS A 408 42.17 28.46 0.89
N GLY A 409 41.98 28.65 -0.41
CA GLY A 409 42.20 27.61 -1.44
C GLY A 409 41.43 27.83 -2.73
N ASN A 410 40.14 28.22 -2.64
CA ASN A 410 39.25 28.25 -3.80
C ASN A 410 39.11 29.66 -4.40
N MET A 411 39.63 29.84 -5.61
CA MET A 411 39.43 31.05 -6.44
C MET A 411 38.10 30.97 -7.20
N PRO A 412 37.15 31.93 -7.02
CA PRO A 412 35.95 32.00 -7.85
C PRO A 412 36.33 32.47 -9.27
N VAL A 413 36.12 31.61 -10.28
CA VAL A 413 36.41 31.93 -11.67
C VAL A 413 35.41 32.98 -12.18
N LYS A 414 35.92 34.16 -12.55
CA LYS A 414 35.17 35.16 -13.32
C LYS A 414 35.21 34.78 -14.79
N LEU A 415 34.06 34.64 -15.44
CA LEU A 415 33.93 34.63 -16.90
C LEU A 415 32.94 35.71 -17.35
N SER A 416 33.18 36.26 -18.55
CA SER A 416 32.78 37.63 -18.89
C SER A 416 32.08 37.75 -20.24
N LYS A 417 31.08 38.65 -20.27
CA LYS A 417 30.52 39.39 -21.43
C LYS A 417 30.64 38.76 -22.84
N LYS A 418 29.46 38.42 -23.38
CA LYS A 418 28.95 38.71 -24.74
C LYS A 418 29.95 38.86 -25.91
N GLN A 419 29.66 38.16 -27.00
CA GLN A 419 29.65 38.75 -28.35
C GLN A 419 28.29 38.53 -29.03
N LYS A 420 27.97 39.37 -30.02
CA LYS A 420 26.79 39.35 -30.90
C LYS A 420 27.19 38.81 -32.28
N PHE A 421 26.22 38.35 -33.07
CA PHE A 421 26.18 38.63 -34.52
C PHE A 421 24.74 38.59 -35.04
N GLU A 422 24.44 39.46 -36.01
CA GLU A 422 23.16 39.70 -36.68
C GLU A 422 23.45 40.23 -38.11
N GLU A 423 22.52 40.31 -39.08
CA GLU A 423 21.06 40.12 -39.03
C GLU A 423 20.64 38.98 -40.02
N VAL A 424 19.66 38.99 -40.95
CA VAL A 424 18.71 39.96 -41.55
C VAL A 424 17.37 39.21 -41.80
N ASN A 425 16.34 39.91 -42.31
CA ASN A 425 14.98 39.40 -42.58
C ASN A 425 14.86 38.66 -43.95
N ASP A 426 13.72 38.08 -44.36
CA ASP A 426 12.51 38.83 -44.78
C ASP A 426 11.14 38.15 -44.58
N LEU A 427 10.14 38.98 -44.25
CA LEU A 427 8.74 39.09 -44.75
C LEU A 427 7.91 37.82 -45.12
N SER A 428 6.58 37.74 -44.87
CA SER A 428 5.65 38.66 -44.18
C SER A 428 4.30 38.02 -43.75
N VAL A 429 3.66 38.69 -42.78
CA VAL A 429 2.24 38.75 -42.36
C VAL A 429 1.15 37.99 -43.17
N SER A 430 0.33 37.19 -42.46
CA SER A 430 -1.15 37.25 -42.54
C SER A 430 -1.82 36.57 -41.33
N ALA A 431 -3.13 36.80 -41.10
CA ALA A 431 -3.84 36.33 -39.91
C ALA A 431 -5.33 35.98 -40.12
N LYS A 432 -5.84 35.09 -39.25
CA LYS A 432 -7.26 34.67 -39.06
C LYS A 432 -7.93 33.86 -40.19
N LYS A 433 -8.30 32.62 -39.87
CA LYS A 433 -9.72 32.27 -39.61
C LYS A 433 -9.86 30.94 -38.86
N THR A 434 -11.10 30.56 -38.57
CA THR A 434 -11.48 29.70 -37.43
C THR A 434 -12.13 28.38 -37.85
N LYS A 435 -11.96 27.34 -37.02
CA LYS A 435 -12.75 26.08 -36.97
C LYS A 435 -12.82 25.22 -38.23
N THR A 436 -12.58 23.93 -38.05
CA THR A 436 -13.64 22.90 -38.16
C THR A 436 -13.29 21.79 -37.16
N ALA A 437 -14.27 21.24 -36.46
CA ALA A 437 -14.08 20.06 -35.61
C ALA A 437 -14.30 18.81 -36.47
N GLN A 438 -13.36 17.85 -36.45
CA GLN A 438 -13.55 16.61 -37.19
C GLN A 438 -14.57 15.73 -36.48
N ILE A 439 -15.67 15.48 -37.19
CA ILE A 439 -16.69 14.51 -36.82
C ILE A 439 -16.14 13.12 -37.12
N ILE A 440 -16.01 12.28 -36.09
CA ILE A 440 -15.79 10.85 -36.28
C ILE A 440 -17.17 10.18 -36.31
N ILE A 441 -17.66 9.86 -37.51
CA ILE A 441 -18.79 8.94 -37.67
C ILE A 441 -18.22 7.52 -37.58
N THR A 442 -18.77 6.74 -36.66
CA THR A 442 -18.39 5.33 -36.44
C THR A 442 -18.92 4.44 -37.56
N SER A 443 -18.02 3.72 -38.22
CA SER A 443 -18.33 2.54 -39.04
C SER A 443 -17.48 1.37 -38.56
N ASN A 444 -18.15 0.32 -38.10
CA ASN A 444 -17.65 -0.93 -37.49
C ASN A 444 -16.22 -1.37 -37.90
N ASP A 445 -15.24 -1.12 -37.02
CA ASP A 445 -14.09 -1.99 -36.67
C ASP A 445 -13.18 -1.31 -35.61
N SER A 446 -13.78 -0.54 -34.70
CA SER A 446 -13.07 0.32 -33.74
C SER A 446 -12.87 -0.35 -32.38
N SER A 447 -11.62 -0.40 -31.89
CA SER A 447 -11.29 -0.69 -30.49
C SER A 447 -12.20 0.07 -29.51
N PRO A 448 -12.60 -0.54 -28.37
CA PRO A 448 -13.20 0.18 -27.25
C PRO A 448 -12.34 1.37 -26.82
N SER A 449 -13.01 2.44 -26.39
CA SER A 449 -12.36 3.65 -25.85
C SER A 449 -11.90 3.42 -24.41
N GLY A 450 -10.68 3.81 -24.08
CA GLY A 450 -10.08 3.70 -22.75
C GLY A 450 -10.05 5.03 -21.98
N LEU A 451 -9.88 4.96 -20.65
CA LEU A 451 -9.68 6.13 -19.78
C LEU A 451 -8.19 6.37 -19.52
N ILE A 452 -7.71 7.60 -19.71
CA ILE A 452 -6.31 7.94 -19.40
C ILE A 452 -6.12 8.04 -17.87
N TRP A 453 -5.13 7.32 -17.34
CA TRP A 453 -4.86 7.26 -15.89
C TRP A 453 -4.40 8.61 -15.32
N ASP A 454 -5.14 9.14 -14.35
CA ASP A 454 -4.72 10.24 -13.49
C ASP A 454 -3.70 9.71 -12.47
N GLY A 455 -2.43 10.04 -12.71
CA GLY A 455 -1.30 9.67 -11.84
C GLY A 455 -1.13 10.54 -10.60
N ASP A 456 -1.77 11.71 -10.50
CA ASP A 456 -1.75 12.55 -9.30
C ASP A 456 -2.75 12.03 -8.25
N ASN A 457 -3.91 11.52 -8.71
CA ASN A 457 -4.97 11.00 -7.85
C ASN A 457 -5.19 9.49 -7.95
N TYR A 458 -4.40 8.74 -8.72
CA TYR A 458 -4.50 7.28 -8.89
C TYR A 458 -5.93 6.81 -9.26
N SER A 459 -6.44 7.25 -10.41
CA SER A 459 -7.81 6.95 -10.86
C SER A 459 -8.09 5.47 -11.22
N CYS A 460 -7.07 4.61 -11.28
CA CYS A 460 -7.12 3.26 -11.86
C CYS A 460 -8.35 2.38 -11.54
N ALA A 461 -8.88 2.42 -10.31
CA ALA A 461 -10.10 1.68 -9.94
C ALA A 461 -11.34 2.17 -10.71
N TYR A 462 -11.44 3.48 -10.94
CA TYR A 462 -12.46 4.10 -11.77
C TYR A 462 -12.19 3.86 -13.26
N ASP A 463 -10.93 3.93 -13.71
CA ASP A 463 -10.57 3.73 -15.11
C ASP A 463 -10.94 2.31 -15.57
N ALA A 464 -10.43 1.30 -14.87
CA ALA A 464 -10.70 -0.10 -15.17
C ALA A 464 -12.19 -0.45 -15.12
N LEU A 465 -12.97 0.17 -14.23
CA LEU A 465 -14.41 -0.09 -14.11
C LEU A 465 -15.24 0.68 -15.15
N PHE A 466 -15.05 1.99 -15.27
CA PHE A 466 -15.88 2.84 -16.11
C PHE A 466 -15.64 2.59 -17.60
N THR A 467 -14.45 2.15 -18.01
CA THR A 467 -14.21 1.64 -19.37
C THR A 467 -15.10 0.44 -19.70
N VAL A 468 -15.26 -0.53 -18.78
CA VAL A 468 -16.16 -1.68 -18.99
C VAL A 468 -17.64 -1.24 -18.95
N LEU A 469 -18.03 -0.41 -17.99
CA LEU A 469 -19.42 0.09 -17.91
C LEU A 469 -19.80 0.96 -19.11
N TYR A 470 -18.85 1.64 -19.73
CA TYR A 470 -19.06 2.37 -20.98
C TYR A 470 -19.32 1.42 -22.14
N GLU A 471 -18.50 0.40 -22.36
CA GLU A 471 -18.72 -0.58 -23.43
C GLU A 471 -20.09 -1.27 -23.27
N ILE A 472 -20.42 -1.73 -22.06
CA ILE A 472 -21.74 -2.30 -21.73
C ILE A 472 -22.85 -1.30 -22.09
N TRP A 473 -22.70 -0.02 -21.73
CA TRP A 473 -23.70 1.00 -22.03
C TRP A 473 -23.82 1.33 -23.52
N VAL A 474 -22.74 1.21 -24.30
CA VAL A 474 -22.74 1.46 -25.75
C VAL A 474 -23.52 0.39 -26.53
N THR A 475 -23.59 -0.88 -26.06
CA THR A 475 -24.23 -1.98 -26.83
C THR A 475 -25.69 -1.70 -27.18
N ASP A 476 -26.42 -1.03 -26.28
CA ASP A 476 -27.68 -0.34 -26.57
C ASP A 476 -27.84 0.82 -25.59
N THR A 477 -27.48 2.02 -26.05
CA THR A 477 -27.53 3.24 -25.23
C THR A 477 -28.92 3.62 -24.74
N LYS A 478 -30.01 3.13 -25.36
CA LYS A 478 -31.40 3.38 -24.92
C LYS A 478 -31.75 2.44 -23.77
N VAL A 479 -31.59 1.14 -23.99
CA VAL A 479 -31.87 0.08 -23.00
C VAL A 479 -30.96 0.24 -21.78
N TRP A 480 -29.66 0.48 -21.98
CA TRP A 480 -28.73 0.64 -20.87
C TRP A 480 -28.87 1.93 -20.09
N THR A 481 -29.30 3.04 -20.70
CA THR A 481 -29.70 4.23 -19.91
C THR A 481 -30.84 3.88 -18.95
N LYS A 482 -31.81 3.07 -19.39
CA LYS A 482 -32.93 2.64 -18.55
C LYS A 482 -32.44 1.71 -17.44
N ARG A 483 -31.75 0.61 -17.78
CA ARG A 483 -31.18 -0.37 -16.82
C ARG A 483 -30.28 0.32 -15.77
N PHE A 484 -29.41 1.25 -16.18
CA PHE A 484 -28.53 2.00 -15.25
C PHE A 484 -29.31 2.88 -14.27
N LYS A 485 -30.35 3.58 -14.73
CA LYS A 485 -31.24 4.37 -13.87
C LYS A 485 -32.01 3.48 -12.89
N GLU A 486 -32.44 2.29 -13.32
CA GLU A 486 -33.20 1.33 -12.50
C GLU A 486 -32.34 0.68 -11.41
N ILE A 487 -31.04 0.43 -11.67
CA ILE A 487 -30.10 -0.05 -10.66
C ILE A 487 -29.80 1.06 -9.63
N ASN A 488 -29.22 2.19 -10.06
CA ASN A 488 -28.80 3.25 -9.16
C ASN A 488 -29.16 4.65 -9.72
N GLN A 489 -30.15 5.28 -9.08
CA GLN A 489 -30.70 6.58 -9.48
C GLN A 489 -29.75 7.76 -9.22
N ASN A 490 -28.67 7.58 -8.46
CA ASN A 490 -27.65 8.60 -8.23
C ASN A 490 -26.53 8.41 -9.26
N HIS A 491 -25.64 7.45 -9.00
CA HIS A 491 -24.34 7.38 -9.68
C HIS A 491 -24.45 6.81 -11.10
N LEU A 492 -25.12 5.67 -11.34
CA LEU A 492 -25.22 5.09 -12.69
C LEU A 492 -26.06 5.95 -13.64
N LYS A 493 -27.16 6.55 -13.14
CA LYS A 493 -27.93 7.55 -13.87
C LYS A 493 -27.04 8.74 -14.28
N SER A 494 -26.30 9.31 -13.34
CA SER A 494 -25.37 10.43 -13.56
C SER A 494 -24.26 10.05 -14.57
N LEU A 495 -23.68 8.86 -14.42
CA LEU A 495 -22.67 8.28 -15.32
C LEU A 495 -23.20 8.16 -16.76
N SER A 496 -24.43 7.63 -16.94
CA SER A 496 -25.06 7.51 -18.27
C SER A 496 -25.30 8.86 -18.97
N ILE A 497 -25.53 9.93 -18.21
CA ILE A 497 -25.65 11.29 -18.75
C ILE A 497 -24.27 11.80 -19.19
N CYS A 498 -23.22 11.48 -18.45
CA CYS A 498 -21.86 11.87 -18.80
C CYS A 498 -21.30 11.06 -19.98
N PHE A 499 -21.63 9.76 -20.08
CA PHE A 499 -21.34 8.93 -21.25
C PHE A 499 -22.00 9.48 -22.53
N LYS A 500 -23.26 9.96 -22.45
CA LYS A 500 -23.90 10.67 -23.58
C LYS A 500 -23.18 11.95 -23.97
N LYS A 501 -22.67 12.72 -23.00
CA LYS A 501 -21.86 13.92 -23.31
C LYS A 501 -20.56 13.55 -24.02
N TYR A 502 -19.85 12.51 -23.56
CA TYR A 502 -18.64 12.02 -24.21
C TYR A 502 -18.91 11.52 -25.64
N MET A 503 -19.89 10.63 -25.82
CA MET A 503 -20.31 10.10 -27.11
C MET A 503 -20.74 11.20 -28.11
N ASN A 504 -21.33 12.29 -27.62
CA ASN A 504 -21.71 13.46 -28.42
C ASN A 504 -20.57 14.49 -28.63
N GLY A 505 -19.33 14.21 -28.19
CA GLY A 505 -18.19 15.13 -28.29
C GLY A 505 -18.27 16.39 -27.41
N GLN A 506 -19.12 16.37 -26.36
CA GLN A 506 -19.40 17.52 -25.49
C GLN A 506 -18.54 17.54 -24.21
N ALA A 507 -17.84 16.45 -23.91
CA ALA A 507 -16.95 16.29 -22.76
C ALA A 507 -15.88 15.22 -23.07
N SER A 508 -14.79 15.14 -22.29
CA SER A 508 -13.86 14.00 -22.38
C SER A 508 -14.39 12.80 -21.58
N PHE A 509 -13.79 11.62 -21.77
CA PHE A 509 -14.15 10.43 -21.00
C PHE A 509 -13.75 10.58 -19.52
N GLU A 510 -12.58 11.17 -19.28
CA GLU A 510 -12.07 11.54 -17.95
C GLU A 510 -13.03 12.52 -17.26
N THR A 511 -13.64 13.45 -18.00
CA THR A 511 -14.66 14.36 -17.46
C THR A 511 -15.87 13.59 -16.91
N ALA A 512 -16.27 12.48 -17.55
CA ALA A 512 -17.34 11.62 -17.05
C ALA A 512 -16.91 10.87 -15.78
N ARG A 513 -15.69 10.31 -15.77
CA ARG A 513 -15.08 9.66 -14.61
C ARG A 513 -15.01 10.61 -13.40
N ASP A 514 -14.42 11.78 -13.60
CA ASP A 514 -14.07 12.71 -12.52
C ASP A 514 -15.30 13.41 -11.94
N THR A 515 -16.40 13.52 -12.71
CA THR A 515 -17.71 13.93 -12.20
C THR A 515 -18.22 12.95 -11.14
N ILE A 516 -18.27 11.65 -11.45
CA ILE A 516 -18.78 10.62 -10.52
C ILE A 516 -17.80 10.37 -9.37
N ARG A 517 -16.49 10.45 -9.65
CA ARG A 517 -15.46 10.40 -8.62
C ARG A 517 -15.62 11.54 -7.60
N HIS A 518 -15.89 12.76 -8.06
CA HIS A 518 -16.14 13.90 -7.17
C HIS A 518 -17.42 13.71 -6.35
N GLU A 519 -18.48 13.21 -6.97
CA GLU A 519 -19.75 12.87 -6.30
C GLU A 519 -19.51 11.88 -5.15
N LEU A 520 -18.87 10.73 -5.44
CA LEU A 520 -18.51 9.70 -4.46
C LEU A 520 -17.55 10.20 -3.38
N HIS A 521 -16.52 10.97 -3.74
CA HIS A 521 -15.62 11.60 -2.77
C HIS A 521 -16.34 12.56 -1.84
N SER A 522 -17.30 13.34 -2.35
CA SER A 522 -18.05 14.31 -1.54
C SER A 522 -18.96 13.67 -0.50
N GLN A 523 -19.38 12.42 -0.74
CA GLN A 523 -20.22 11.63 0.17
C GLN A 523 -19.37 10.82 1.17
N SER A 524 -18.36 10.09 0.68
CA SER A 524 -17.49 9.22 1.49
C SER A 524 -15.99 9.48 1.24
N PRO A 525 -15.41 10.62 1.69
CA PRO A 525 -14.03 11.00 1.40
C PRO A 525 -12.96 9.98 1.82
N ALA A 526 -13.26 9.18 2.84
CA ALA A 526 -12.34 8.16 3.38
C ALA A 526 -12.33 6.86 2.58
N GLN A 527 -13.43 6.55 1.87
CA GLN A 527 -13.63 5.35 1.04
C GLN A 527 -13.23 5.60 -0.42
N PHE A 528 -13.46 6.82 -0.90
CA PHE A 528 -13.20 7.28 -2.26
C PHE A 528 -12.19 8.44 -2.28
N PRO A 529 -10.94 8.26 -1.83
CA PRO A 529 -9.99 9.37 -1.68
C PRO A 529 -9.50 9.93 -3.03
N TYR A 530 -9.08 11.20 -3.00
CA TYR A 530 -8.16 11.80 -3.97
C TYR A 530 -6.70 11.61 -3.51
N GLY A 531 -5.75 11.89 -4.40
CA GLY A 531 -4.33 11.64 -4.16
C GLY A 531 -3.94 10.14 -4.14
N THR A 532 -2.69 9.87 -3.77
CA THR A 532 -2.02 8.57 -3.91
C THR A 532 -2.46 7.46 -2.94
N ARG A 533 -3.56 7.64 -2.20
CA ARG A 533 -4.07 6.65 -1.23
C ARG A 533 -4.69 5.41 -1.89
N GLY A 534 -5.13 5.54 -3.15
CA GLY A 534 -5.83 4.48 -3.90
C GLY A 534 -7.29 4.29 -3.45
N THR A 535 -8.13 3.81 -4.37
CA THR A 535 -9.55 3.45 -4.11
C THR A 535 -9.71 1.92 -4.26
N SER A 536 -10.48 1.29 -3.38
CA SER A 536 -10.83 -0.14 -3.57
C SER A 536 -11.87 -0.28 -4.68
N VAL A 537 -11.54 -1.04 -5.74
CA VAL A 537 -12.48 -1.28 -6.84
C VAL A 537 -13.72 -2.08 -6.39
N ALA A 538 -13.59 -2.92 -5.35
CA ALA A 538 -14.72 -3.60 -4.72
C ALA A 538 -15.68 -2.59 -4.06
N ALA A 539 -15.15 -1.71 -3.21
CA ALA A 539 -15.97 -0.65 -2.59
C ALA A 539 -16.60 0.29 -3.63
N LEU A 540 -15.91 0.53 -4.74
CA LEU A 540 -16.41 1.34 -5.85
C LEU A 540 -17.55 0.64 -6.59
N ILE A 541 -17.41 -0.64 -6.97
CA ILE A 541 -18.47 -1.33 -7.70
C ILE A 541 -19.74 -1.48 -6.84
N SER A 542 -19.61 -1.75 -5.54
CA SER A 542 -20.76 -1.85 -4.64
C SER A 542 -21.46 -0.51 -4.45
N ALA A 543 -20.74 0.62 -4.37
CA ALA A 543 -21.36 1.94 -4.35
C ALA A 543 -22.05 2.28 -5.69
N ILE A 544 -21.42 1.94 -6.82
CA ILE A 544 -21.99 2.19 -8.16
C ILE A 544 -23.23 1.33 -8.43
N LEU A 545 -23.22 0.05 -8.05
CA LEU A 545 -24.34 -0.88 -8.22
C LEU A 545 -25.32 -0.90 -7.02
N ALA A 546 -25.11 -0.08 -5.99
CA ALA A 546 -25.99 -0.01 -4.82
C ALA A 546 -27.46 0.14 -5.27
N PRO A 547 -28.33 -0.85 -4.98
CA PRO A 547 -29.70 -0.84 -5.48
C PRO A 547 -30.55 0.20 -4.76
N HIS A 548 -31.54 0.76 -5.45
CA HIS A 548 -32.51 1.67 -4.82
C HIS A 548 -33.47 0.94 -3.87
N ASP A 549 -33.92 -0.26 -4.25
CA ASP A 549 -34.91 -1.08 -3.54
C ASP A 549 -34.35 -2.51 -3.37
N THR A 550 -34.82 -3.28 -2.38
CA THR A 550 -34.33 -4.64 -2.15
C THR A 550 -34.54 -5.54 -3.37
N VAL A 551 -33.46 -6.09 -3.93
CA VAL A 551 -33.49 -6.85 -5.20
C VAL A 551 -33.66 -8.36 -5.03
N ALA A 552 -33.53 -8.87 -3.81
CA ALA A 552 -33.59 -10.30 -3.50
C ALA A 552 -34.65 -10.64 -2.45
N ILE A 553 -35.04 -11.92 -2.44
CA ILE A 553 -35.90 -12.55 -1.44
C ILE A 553 -35.30 -13.87 -0.97
N LEU A 554 -35.55 -14.20 0.28
CA LEU A 554 -35.28 -15.48 0.90
C LEU A 554 -36.63 -16.19 1.10
N SER A 555 -36.76 -17.41 0.57
CA SER A 555 -38.02 -18.17 0.55
C SER A 555 -37.83 -19.51 1.27
N PRO A 556 -38.14 -19.64 2.57
CA PRO A 556 -37.93 -20.90 3.31
C PRO A 556 -38.84 -22.01 2.79
N GLU A 557 -38.28 -23.16 2.44
CA GLU A 557 -39.03 -24.31 1.90
C GLU A 557 -38.55 -25.64 2.52
N CYS A 558 -39.46 -26.61 2.63
CA CYS A 558 -39.14 -27.94 3.15
C CYS A 558 -38.56 -28.85 2.08
N THR A 559 -37.48 -29.58 2.40
CA THR A 559 -36.84 -30.53 1.47
C THR A 559 -37.63 -31.83 1.23
N ASN A 560 -38.87 -31.96 1.76
CA ASN A 560 -39.59 -33.24 1.84
C ASN A 560 -41.13 -33.12 1.69
N CYS A 561 -41.70 -31.91 1.73
CA CYS A 561 -43.12 -31.68 1.43
C CYS A 561 -43.35 -30.24 0.93
N GLU A 562 -44.56 -29.97 0.41
CA GLU A 562 -44.95 -28.68 -0.21
C GLU A 562 -45.05 -27.49 0.76
N TYR A 563 -44.52 -27.62 2.00
CA TYR A 563 -44.50 -26.52 2.95
C TYR A 563 -43.44 -25.48 2.60
N SER A 564 -43.88 -24.23 2.45
CA SER A 564 -43.02 -23.05 2.34
C SER A 564 -43.56 -21.92 3.22
N GLU A 565 -42.66 -21.05 3.66
CA GLU A 565 -42.99 -19.85 4.42
C GLU A 565 -43.07 -18.62 3.49
N PRO A 566 -43.74 -17.53 3.93
CA PRO A 566 -43.78 -16.29 3.17
C PRO A 566 -42.37 -15.76 2.87
N SER A 567 -42.09 -15.46 1.60
CA SER A 567 -40.78 -14.93 1.19
C SER A 567 -40.50 -13.56 1.83
N VAL A 568 -39.31 -13.40 2.41
CA VAL A 568 -38.87 -12.16 3.06
C VAL A 568 -37.77 -11.47 2.26
N ASP A 569 -37.66 -10.15 2.40
CA ASP A 569 -36.64 -9.32 1.75
C ASP A 569 -35.22 -9.67 2.27
N ASP A 570 -34.31 -10.01 1.35
CA ASP A 570 -32.92 -10.37 1.67
C ASP A 570 -31.89 -9.29 1.27
N ARG A 571 -30.73 -9.29 1.92
CA ARG A 571 -29.65 -8.31 1.73
C ARG A 571 -28.73 -8.57 0.53
N LEU A 572 -29.00 -9.57 -0.30
CA LEU A 572 -28.21 -9.83 -1.51
C LEU A 572 -28.30 -8.67 -2.52
N GLU A 573 -27.15 -8.13 -2.90
CA GLU A 573 -27.00 -7.05 -3.89
C GLU A 573 -26.52 -7.61 -5.25
N PHE A 574 -26.32 -6.73 -6.23
CA PHE A 574 -25.71 -7.07 -7.54
C PHE A 574 -24.19 -7.37 -7.45
N VAL A 575 -23.58 -7.34 -6.26
CA VAL A 575 -22.18 -7.69 -6.01
C VAL A 575 -22.11 -8.87 -5.04
N LEU A 576 -21.55 -9.98 -5.50
CA LEU A 576 -21.43 -11.24 -4.77
C LEU A 576 -20.00 -11.41 -4.25
N TYR A 577 -19.83 -11.55 -2.93
CA TYR A 577 -18.53 -11.72 -2.27
C TYR A 577 -18.25 -13.20 -1.96
N GLU A 578 -17.01 -13.65 -2.23
CA GLU A 578 -16.62 -15.05 -2.04
C GLU A 578 -16.50 -15.42 -0.54
N LYS A 579 -17.20 -16.49 -0.13
CA LYS A 579 -17.14 -17.10 1.22
C LYS A 579 -16.16 -18.28 1.23
N GLU A 580 -15.79 -18.80 2.39
CA GLU A 580 -14.70 -19.80 2.53
C GLU A 580 -15.00 -21.15 1.84
N ASP A 581 -16.25 -21.63 1.87
CA ASP A 581 -16.70 -22.92 1.30
C ASP A 581 -17.32 -22.80 -0.12
N MET A 582 -16.91 -21.81 -0.92
CA MET A 582 -17.55 -21.53 -2.21
C MET A 582 -17.28 -22.58 -3.32
N PRO A 583 -18.25 -22.82 -4.23
CA PRO A 583 -18.17 -23.90 -5.21
C PRO A 583 -17.29 -23.57 -6.41
N MET A 584 -16.91 -24.62 -7.15
CA MET A 584 -15.93 -24.64 -8.23
C MET A 584 -16.19 -23.70 -9.45
N SER A 585 -17.32 -22.99 -9.54
CA SER A 585 -17.57 -22.02 -10.62
C SER A 585 -18.59 -20.94 -10.25
N THR A 586 -18.53 -19.79 -10.94
CA THR A 586 -19.49 -18.68 -10.75
C THR A 586 -20.95 -19.07 -11.01
N CYS A 587 -21.20 -19.97 -11.98
CA CYS A 587 -22.53 -20.54 -12.21
C CYS A 587 -23.00 -21.47 -11.08
N LYS A 588 -22.09 -22.27 -10.48
CA LYS A 588 -22.45 -23.06 -9.30
C LYS A 588 -22.71 -22.19 -8.07
N TRP A 589 -21.96 -21.10 -7.91
CA TRP A 589 -22.16 -20.12 -6.84
C TRP A 589 -23.53 -19.44 -6.97
N LEU A 590 -23.92 -19.00 -8.18
CA LEU A 590 -25.26 -18.48 -8.44
C LEU A 590 -26.36 -19.48 -8.04
N GLY A 591 -26.15 -20.78 -8.32
CA GLY A 591 -27.05 -21.87 -7.90
C GLY A 591 -26.92 -22.31 -6.44
N SER A 592 -26.08 -21.67 -5.62
CA SER A 592 -25.82 -22.02 -4.22
C SER A 592 -25.90 -20.80 -3.28
N LEU A 593 -26.78 -19.84 -3.58
CA LEU A 593 -26.96 -18.62 -2.78
C LEU A 593 -27.80 -18.82 -1.51
N GLY A 594 -28.43 -20.00 -1.35
CA GLY A 594 -29.21 -20.34 -0.17
C GLY A 594 -28.40 -20.94 0.99
N HIS A 595 -29.08 -21.13 2.12
CA HIS A 595 -28.52 -21.72 3.34
C HIS A 595 -29.35 -22.93 3.82
N GLU A 596 -28.67 -23.96 4.36
CA GLU A 596 -29.32 -24.98 5.20
C GLU A 596 -29.69 -24.36 6.55
N THR A 597 -30.89 -24.66 7.07
CA THR A 597 -31.31 -24.17 8.38
C THR A 597 -31.19 -25.26 9.45
N HIS A 598 -31.20 -24.85 10.72
CA HIS A 598 -31.47 -25.74 11.84
C HIS A 598 -32.97 -25.83 12.17
N GLU A 599 -33.81 -25.19 11.36
CA GLU A 599 -35.26 -25.14 11.51
C GLU A 599 -35.87 -26.39 10.86
N LYS A 600 -36.94 -26.90 11.47
CA LYS A 600 -37.61 -28.12 11.03
C LYS A 600 -39.00 -27.77 10.54
N CYS A 601 -39.37 -28.33 9.39
CA CYS A 601 -40.69 -28.14 8.81
C CYS A 601 -41.79 -28.50 9.84
N PRO A 602 -42.74 -27.59 10.16
CA PRO A 602 -43.76 -27.84 11.16
C PRO A 602 -44.76 -28.94 10.77
N HIS A 603 -44.80 -29.37 9.50
CA HIS A 603 -45.66 -30.45 9.02
C HIS A 603 -45.01 -31.84 9.05
N CYS A 604 -43.70 -31.97 8.79
CA CYS A 604 -43.04 -33.26 8.62
C CYS A 604 -41.69 -33.41 9.36
N PHE A 605 -41.28 -32.41 10.15
CA PHE A 605 -40.04 -32.35 10.95
C PHE A 605 -38.73 -32.59 10.18
N SER A 606 -38.79 -32.60 8.85
CA SER A 606 -37.63 -32.64 7.96
C SER A 606 -36.91 -31.29 7.92
N ALA A 607 -35.69 -31.26 7.39
CA ALA A 607 -34.93 -30.02 7.25
C ALA A 607 -35.66 -29.01 6.34
N MET A 608 -35.39 -27.73 6.58
CA MET A 608 -35.75 -26.64 5.69
C MET A 608 -34.49 -26.03 5.07
N VAL A 609 -34.64 -25.55 3.85
CA VAL A 609 -33.63 -24.76 3.14
C VAL A 609 -34.17 -23.36 2.92
N GLN A 610 -33.27 -22.38 2.91
CA GLN A 610 -33.57 -20.98 2.64
C GLN A 610 -32.86 -20.55 1.35
N PRO A 611 -33.39 -20.91 0.16
CA PRO A 611 -32.91 -20.38 -1.11
C PRO A 611 -33.11 -18.87 -1.19
N VAL A 612 -32.03 -18.16 -1.55
CA VAL A 612 -32.06 -16.72 -1.87
C VAL A 612 -32.14 -16.54 -3.37
N ASN A 613 -33.13 -15.79 -3.83
CA ASN A 613 -33.45 -15.56 -5.24
C ASN A 613 -33.59 -14.06 -5.54
N PHE A 614 -33.22 -13.62 -6.74
CA PHE A 614 -33.51 -12.25 -7.19
C PHE A 614 -35.00 -12.11 -7.56
N LYS A 615 -35.64 -11.01 -7.14
CA LYS A 615 -37.05 -10.70 -7.44
C LYS A 615 -37.32 -10.57 -8.95
N SER A 616 -36.31 -10.08 -9.68
CA SER A 616 -36.27 -10.03 -11.13
C SER A 616 -34.85 -10.36 -11.62
N THR A 617 -34.72 -10.93 -12.81
CA THR A 617 -33.40 -11.27 -13.34
C THR A 617 -32.50 -10.03 -13.41
N PRO A 618 -31.32 -10.02 -12.76
CA PRO A 618 -30.44 -8.87 -12.74
C PRO A 618 -30.00 -8.46 -14.15
N SER A 619 -29.87 -7.16 -14.41
CA SER A 619 -29.30 -6.66 -15.67
C SER A 619 -27.76 -6.74 -15.67
N VAL A 620 -27.14 -6.58 -14.50
CA VAL A 620 -25.70 -6.73 -14.25
C VAL A 620 -25.52 -7.55 -12.98
N LEU A 621 -24.55 -8.45 -12.96
CA LEU A 621 -24.15 -9.19 -11.77
C LEU A 621 -22.62 -9.26 -11.69
N VAL A 622 -22.06 -8.96 -10.52
CA VAL A 622 -20.61 -8.93 -10.29
C VAL A 622 -20.22 -9.95 -9.23
N PHE A 623 -19.10 -10.63 -9.45
CA PHE A 623 -18.49 -11.56 -8.49
C PHE A 623 -17.12 -11.03 -8.07
N GLU A 624 -16.89 -10.85 -6.77
CA GLU A 624 -15.56 -10.59 -6.21
C GLU A 624 -14.81 -11.90 -5.98
N ILE A 625 -13.70 -12.05 -6.69
CA ILE A 625 -12.88 -13.27 -6.74
C ILE A 625 -11.61 -13.07 -5.90
N ASN A 626 -11.49 -13.85 -4.83
CA ASN A 626 -10.33 -13.85 -3.93
C ASN A 626 -9.57 -15.19 -3.96
N SER A 627 -10.24 -16.28 -4.35
CA SER A 627 -9.70 -17.62 -4.51
C SER A 627 -8.83 -17.79 -5.76
N ARG A 628 -8.19 -18.95 -5.87
CA ARG A 628 -7.31 -19.34 -6.99
C ARG A 628 -7.89 -20.46 -7.86
N ASN A 629 -9.00 -21.05 -7.44
CA ASN A 629 -9.49 -22.33 -7.97
C ASN A 629 -10.87 -22.22 -8.64
N ILE A 630 -11.56 -21.08 -8.54
CA ILE A 630 -12.88 -20.89 -9.15
C ILE A 630 -12.79 -20.81 -10.68
N LYS A 631 -13.64 -21.57 -11.38
CA LYS A 631 -13.82 -21.47 -12.82
C LYS A 631 -14.84 -20.36 -13.15
N VAL A 632 -14.38 -19.29 -13.79
CA VAL A 632 -15.29 -18.30 -14.39
C VAL A 632 -16.10 -18.99 -15.50
N SER A 633 -17.43 -19.04 -15.35
CA SER A 633 -18.33 -19.42 -16.44
C SER A 633 -18.42 -18.26 -17.45
N LYS A 634 -18.43 -18.54 -18.76
CA LYS A 634 -18.57 -17.50 -19.79
C LYS A 634 -19.94 -16.83 -19.78
N THR A 635 -20.97 -17.58 -19.39
CA THR A 635 -22.37 -17.16 -19.33
C THR A 635 -23.03 -17.62 -18.02
N LEU A 636 -24.10 -16.94 -17.63
CA LEU A 636 -25.00 -17.29 -16.53
C LEU A 636 -26.43 -17.32 -17.06
N LYS A 637 -27.25 -18.26 -16.57
CA LYS A 637 -28.65 -18.42 -16.98
C LYS A 637 -29.58 -18.23 -15.79
N PHE A 638 -30.70 -17.57 -16.04
CA PHE A 638 -31.80 -17.37 -15.11
C PHE A 638 -33.09 -17.79 -15.80
N GLU A 639 -33.86 -18.70 -15.20
CA GLU A 639 -35.19 -19.06 -15.70
C GLU A 639 -36.23 -18.20 -14.98
N GLN A 640 -36.99 -17.37 -15.72
CA GLN A 640 -38.04 -16.54 -15.14
C GLN A 640 -39.31 -16.61 -15.97
N LYS A 641 -40.40 -17.13 -15.35
CA LYS A 641 -41.75 -17.25 -15.97
C LYS A 641 -41.79 -18.04 -17.29
N GLY A 642 -40.84 -18.94 -17.51
CA GLY A 642 -40.70 -19.72 -18.76
C GLY A 642 -39.78 -19.11 -19.81
N GLU A 643 -39.18 -17.93 -19.55
CA GLU A 643 -38.13 -17.35 -20.38
C GLU A 643 -36.75 -17.56 -19.76
N THR A 644 -35.82 -18.15 -20.52
CA THR A 644 -34.40 -18.21 -20.16
C THR A 644 -33.73 -16.88 -20.48
N VAL A 645 -33.28 -16.16 -19.46
CA VAL A 645 -32.48 -14.95 -19.60
C VAL A 645 -31.00 -15.27 -19.38
N VAL A 646 -30.14 -14.78 -20.27
CA VAL A 646 -28.69 -15.02 -20.24
C VAL A 646 -27.94 -13.72 -19.92
N LEU A 647 -26.93 -13.82 -19.06
CA LEU A 647 -25.95 -12.76 -18.81
C LEU A 647 -24.55 -13.29 -19.16
N ASP A 648 -23.80 -12.53 -19.96
CA ASP A 648 -22.48 -12.94 -20.45
C ASP A 648 -21.37 -12.11 -19.79
N VAL A 649 -20.16 -12.68 -19.66
CA VAL A 649 -18.98 -11.94 -19.15
C VAL A 649 -18.67 -10.78 -20.09
N ARG A 650 -18.79 -9.55 -19.59
CA ARG A 650 -18.41 -8.33 -20.31
C ARG A 650 -17.18 -7.63 -19.74
N GLY A 651 -16.85 -7.90 -18.48
CA GLY A 651 -15.69 -7.33 -17.81
C GLY A 651 -14.93 -8.31 -16.93
N LEU A 652 -13.61 -8.18 -16.97
CA LEU A 652 -12.68 -8.83 -16.03
C LEU A 652 -11.75 -7.74 -15.50
N ILE A 653 -11.79 -7.43 -14.21
CA ILE A 653 -10.92 -6.43 -13.58
C ILE A 653 -9.84 -7.14 -12.78
N TYR A 654 -8.58 -6.79 -13.06
CA TYR A 654 -7.39 -7.38 -12.47
C TYR A 654 -6.66 -6.38 -11.57
N HIS A 655 -5.95 -6.89 -10.58
CA HIS A 655 -5.12 -6.10 -9.67
C HIS A 655 -3.73 -6.71 -9.50
N GLY A 656 -2.72 -5.85 -9.53
CA GLY A 656 -1.33 -6.15 -9.26
C GLY A 656 -0.53 -4.84 -9.21
N ASP A 657 0.54 -4.83 -8.42
CA ASP A 657 1.49 -3.71 -8.34
C ASP A 657 0.84 -2.35 -8.04
N PHE A 658 -0.19 -2.38 -7.18
CA PHE A 658 -1.01 -1.23 -6.75
C PHE A 658 -1.78 -0.51 -7.88
N HIS A 659 -1.97 -1.16 -9.03
CA HIS A 659 -2.67 -0.61 -10.19
C HIS A 659 -3.73 -1.59 -10.72
N PHE A 660 -4.95 -1.11 -10.93
CA PHE A 660 -6.06 -1.88 -11.52
C PHE A 660 -6.06 -1.80 -13.05
N THR A 661 -6.44 -2.88 -13.71
CA THR A 661 -6.54 -2.98 -15.18
C THR A 661 -7.79 -3.77 -15.55
N SER A 662 -8.30 -3.63 -16.77
CA SER A 662 -9.47 -4.36 -17.25
C SER A 662 -9.19 -5.14 -18.54
N CYS A 663 -9.93 -6.22 -18.72
CA CYS A 663 -10.24 -6.79 -20.02
C CYS A 663 -11.73 -6.62 -20.28
N ILE A 664 -12.06 -6.02 -21.41
CA ILE A 664 -13.40 -5.77 -21.93
C ILE A 664 -13.72 -6.87 -22.95
N ILE A 665 -14.93 -7.44 -22.94
CA ILE A 665 -15.37 -8.44 -23.94
C ILE A 665 -16.42 -7.80 -24.85
N GLY A 666 -16.05 -7.60 -26.11
CA GLY A 666 -16.90 -6.97 -27.13
C GLY A 666 -18.09 -7.84 -27.57
N ASN A 667 -19.01 -7.26 -28.34
CA ASN A 667 -20.14 -8.00 -28.96
C ASN A 667 -19.68 -9.05 -30.00
N ASP A 668 -18.47 -8.88 -30.52
CA ASP A 668 -17.75 -9.77 -31.43
C ASP A 668 -17.05 -10.95 -30.72
N GLY A 669 -17.08 -10.98 -29.38
CA GLY A 669 -16.34 -11.95 -28.57
C GLY A 669 -14.84 -11.65 -28.46
N MET A 670 -14.33 -10.52 -28.96
CA MET A 670 -12.92 -10.16 -28.82
C MET A 670 -12.64 -9.56 -27.44
N VAL A 671 -11.47 -9.89 -26.90
CA VAL A 671 -10.99 -9.36 -25.62
C VAL A 671 -10.08 -8.17 -25.86
N TRP A 672 -10.36 -7.07 -25.17
CA TRP A 672 -9.60 -5.83 -25.25
C TRP A 672 -9.02 -5.49 -23.87
N TYR A 673 -7.70 -5.46 -23.73
CA TYR A 673 -6.99 -5.09 -22.50
C TYR A 673 -6.81 -3.58 -22.38
N HIS A 674 -6.99 -3.04 -21.17
CA HIS A 674 -6.85 -1.62 -20.87
C HIS A 674 -6.23 -1.40 -19.48
N ASP A 675 -5.30 -0.44 -19.36
CA ASP A 675 -4.73 -0.03 -18.08
C ASP A 675 -4.55 1.48 -17.88
N GLY A 676 -4.83 2.29 -18.91
CA GLY A 676 -4.76 3.75 -18.86
C GLY A 676 -3.36 4.34 -18.66
N MET A 677 -2.34 3.52 -18.38
CA MET A 677 -0.95 3.92 -18.16
C MET A 677 -0.13 3.79 -19.45
N THR A 678 -0.12 2.60 -20.06
CA THR A 678 0.56 2.35 -21.34
C THR A 678 -0.44 2.32 -22.49
N THR A 679 -1.68 1.88 -22.24
CA THR A 679 -2.73 1.84 -23.27
C THR A 679 -3.32 3.22 -23.60
N GLY A 680 -3.08 4.23 -22.75
CA GLY A 680 -3.63 5.59 -22.91
C GLY A 680 -5.15 5.56 -23.02
N SER A 681 -5.70 6.30 -23.99
CA SER A 681 -7.15 6.31 -24.31
C SER A 681 -7.61 5.14 -25.19
N SER A 682 -6.76 4.13 -25.42
CA SER A 682 -7.02 2.98 -26.29
C SER A 682 -7.09 1.67 -25.50
N CYS A 683 -7.45 0.59 -26.18
CA CYS A 683 -7.37 -0.78 -25.68
C CYS A 683 -6.54 -1.66 -26.63
N GLU A 684 -5.87 -2.68 -26.10
CA GLU A 684 -5.05 -3.62 -26.86
C GLU A 684 -5.84 -4.92 -27.12
N ASN A 685 -5.85 -5.43 -28.36
CA ASN A 685 -6.54 -6.68 -28.66
C ASN A 685 -5.76 -7.89 -28.12
N GLU A 686 -6.39 -8.68 -27.25
CA GLU A 686 -5.86 -9.88 -26.60
C GLU A 686 -6.39 -11.19 -27.22
N GLY A 687 -7.12 -11.08 -28.34
CA GLY A 687 -7.74 -12.16 -29.10
C GLY A 687 -9.14 -12.56 -28.62
N ASP A 688 -9.68 -13.55 -29.32
CA ASP A 688 -11.00 -14.17 -29.11
C ASP A 688 -11.15 -14.77 -27.69
N PHE A 689 -12.19 -14.34 -26.97
CA PHE A 689 -12.55 -14.75 -25.60
C PHE A 689 -12.82 -16.25 -25.50
N ASP A 690 -13.35 -16.89 -26.54
CA ASP A 690 -13.69 -18.31 -26.47
C ASP A 690 -12.44 -19.19 -26.32
N LYS A 691 -11.28 -18.70 -26.80
CA LYS A 691 -9.96 -19.34 -26.69
C LYS A 691 -9.29 -19.14 -25.32
N PHE A 692 -9.85 -18.35 -24.41
CA PHE A 692 -9.26 -18.11 -23.09
C PHE A 692 -9.47 -19.30 -22.15
N SER A 693 -8.36 -19.97 -21.79
CA SER A 693 -8.37 -20.95 -20.69
C SER A 693 -8.71 -20.29 -19.35
N SER A 694 -9.30 -21.03 -18.42
CA SER A 694 -9.60 -20.53 -17.07
C SER A 694 -8.36 -20.00 -16.33
N ARG A 695 -7.15 -20.46 -16.70
CA ARG A 695 -5.88 -19.94 -16.18
C ARG A 695 -5.48 -18.58 -16.77
N LYS A 696 -5.86 -18.26 -18.03
CA LYS A 696 -5.73 -16.91 -18.62
C LYS A 696 -6.79 -15.95 -18.03
N LEU A 697 -8.00 -16.43 -17.76
CA LEU A 697 -9.07 -15.64 -17.12
C LEU A 697 -8.72 -15.21 -15.68
N LEU A 698 -8.08 -16.08 -14.89
CA LEU A 698 -7.67 -15.74 -13.51
C LEU A 698 -6.42 -14.84 -13.44
N LYS A 699 -5.66 -14.67 -14.53
CA LYS A 699 -4.44 -13.86 -14.59
C LYS A 699 -4.16 -13.25 -15.98
N CYS A 700 -4.19 -11.92 -16.07
CA CYS A 700 -3.72 -11.16 -17.22
C CYS A 700 -2.48 -10.33 -16.84
N LYS A 701 -1.45 -10.31 -17.71
CA LYS A 701 -0.20 -9.52 -17.58
C LYS A 701 0.36 -9.42 -16.15
N GLY A 702 0.52 -10.58 -15.48
CA GLY A 702 1.05 -10.71 -14.11
C GLY A 702 0.04 -10.43 -12.97
N LYS A 703 -1.02 -9.67 -13.26
CA LYS A 703 -2.08 -9.28 -12.33
C LYS A 703 -3.08 -10.42 -12.11
N LYS A 704 -3.82 -10.39 -10.99
CA LYS A 704 -4.85 -11.40 -10.66
C LYS A 704 -6.24 -10.82 -10.88
N LEU A 705 -7.16 -11.63 -11.36
CA LEU A 705 -8.58 -11.29 -11.41
C LEU A 705 -9.10 -10.98 -10.00
N ILE A 706 -9.89 -9.90 -9.86
CA ILE A 706 -10.57 -9.49 -8.62
C ILE A 706 -12.08 -9.34 -8.84
N LEU A 707 -12.52 -8.82 -9.98
CA LEU A 707 -13.96 -8.74 -10.31
C LEU A 707 -14.25 -9.40 -11.66
N VAL A 708 -15.32 -10.18 -11.73
CA VAL A 708 -15.98 -10.58 -12.98
C VAL A 708 -17.31 -9.86 -13.06
N MET A 709 -17.57 -9.16 -14.17
CA MET A 709 -18.85 -8.49 -14.43
C MET A 709 -19.58 -9.17 -15.58
N TYR A 710 -20.77 -9.69 -15.26
CA TYR A 710 -21.73 -10.25 -16.19
C TYR A 710 -22.79 -9.20 -16.51
N ALA A 711 -23.24 -9.14 -17.76
CA ALA A 711 -24.30 -8.23 -18.19
C ALA A 711 -25.26 -8.93 -19.17
N ARG A 712 -26.55 -8.61 -19.04
CA ARG A 712 -27.59 -9.10 -19.95
C ARG A 712 -27.40 -8.42 -21.31
N ILE A 713 -27.43 -9.19 -22.40
CA ILE A 713 -27.57 -8.61 -23.74
C ILE A 713 -29.02 -8.10 -23.86
#